data_AF-A0A5D4GP61-F1
#
_entry.id   AF-A0A5D4GP61-F1
#
_cell.length_a   1.000
_cell.length_b   1.000
_cell.length_c   1.000
_cell.angle_alpha   90.00
_cell.angle_beta   90.00
_cell.angle_gamma   90.00
#
_symmetry.space_group_name_H-M   'P 1'
#
loop_
_entity.id
_entity.type
_entity.pdbx_description
1 polymer ?
#
loop_
_entity_poly.entity_id
_entity_poly.type
_entity_poly.pdbx_seq_one_letter_code
_entity_poly.pdbx_strand_id
1 'polypeptide(L)'
;MRGAYAKAGSVFRSLVTWLRHCAADRIVTGLLIGGTTVLVLAPPPDAWLWLVGAALLIAGGIRYNRARRKPRGRHENRALLEIASKAAKLGGWVVHLPDRRIEWSDETWAIHERPKGKTVTLDEGIGYFAPEWRDTITRHFESCVATGEPYDIELEIIDGAGRRKWVRAIGVAIYDDTGRVSRIQGALQDIDERKRLEHAAMDLERRFAESMENISDAFFQLDTDWRFTYLNRQAERLLERPRSTLLGRLIWEEFPEASSGIIRQHYERAVRENTTADFEVFYESLNAWFSVTAYPGTAGLTIYFRDVTTRHADEQHLHMLEMAISRIEDFVIITDAPSQPGGDQKIVYVNDAFVRITGYSREEALGRSPKFLQGQRTDAATIDEIRQAIALPRAIRAEIINYTRDGREYWVGMSIAPIIGPDGRATHFVATGRDITDRKSAAERLAESEERFSIVAMMTTDAIWDWDIATGDVQWNSNIASVFGHDDVPVEDGFRIWEAKIHPDDRARVVSSILAAIDGNANTWLEEYRFRRGTGTYAEVLDQGHIIRNTAGTAIRMVGGVRDVTETRLNEAKRLQAQRLEAIGQLTGGVAHDFNNLLTVIIGTAETLADEIADPRLSAIAKLNHKASRQGAALTRQLLTFAGRQPLEPAPLSINKSIRAMEGLLGTALGETIILGFELDGTAGHVRADAAQLEASIMNLCINARDAMPAGGRLTISTAQDGNDAVIRIADNGIGMDAETRAKAFEPFFTTKPFGKGSGLGLSMVYGFMRQSGGRIEIQSEPDYGTTISLFFPRLMLADAVAEPPRTAAVQGGCERVLVVEDDEMVRDFASGTLVSLGYSVTCAGNATEALRTLETDGPFDLVFSDVVMPGPIDGRAMADEISARDPNLPVLLTTGYADIESIGATMRFRPLAKPYTRRQLADALRETIDASRNNQ
;
A
#
# COMPACT_ATOMS: atom_id res chain seq x y z
N MET A 1 -26.52 -40.05 65.74
CA MET A 1 -27.53 -39.86 64.66
C MET A 1 -26.82 -39.62 63.31
N ARG A 2 -26.38 -40.68 62.63
CA ARG A 2 -25.54 -40.64 61.40
C ARG A 2 -26.32 -40.87 60.09
N GLY A 3 -27.64 -40.63 60.07
CA GLY A 3 -28.52 -40.90 58.91
C GLY A 3 -29.16 -39.69 58.23
N ALA A 4 -28.95 -38.46 58.71
CA ALA A 4 -29.57 -37.25 58.15
C ALA A 4 -28.65 -36.39 57.24
N TYR A 5 -27.36 -36.73 57.16
CA TYR A 5 -26.34 -35.93 56.44
C TYR A 5 -26.00 -36.42 55.01
N ALA A 6 -26.60 -37.51 54.52
CA ALA A 6 -26.32 -38.01 53.16
C ALA A 6 -27.27 -37.47 52.06
N LYS A 7 -28.40 -36.83 52.44
CA LYS A 7 -29.42 -36.36 51.47
C LYS A 7 -29.32 -34.86 51.09
N ALA A 8 -28.58 -34.03 51.84
CA ALA A 8 -28.42 -32.60 51.51
C ALA A 8 -27.27 -32.31 50.51
N GLY A 9 -26.23 -33.15 50.47
CA GLY A 9 -25.08 -32.98 49.57
C GLY A 9 -25.28 -33.46 48.12
N SER A 10 -26.42 -34.08 47.81
CA SER A 10 -26.79 -34.52 46.45
C SER A 10 -27.59 -33.45 45.70
N VAL A 11 -28.41 -32.65 46.39
CA VAL A 11 -29.23 -31.58 45.79
C VAL A 11 -28.39 -30.35 45.43
N PHE A 12 -27.36 -30.01 46.22
CA PHE A 12 -26.47 -28.88 45.96
C PHE A 12 -25.55 -29.08 44.74
N ARG A 13 -25.14 -30.33 44.44
CA ARG A 13 -24.30 -30.63 43.27
C ARG A 13 -25.08 -30.55 41.94
N SER A 14 -26.34 -30.97 41.92
CA SER A 14 -27.19 -30.87 40.72
C SER A 14 -27.54 -29.42 40.34
N LEU A 15 -27.63 -28.50 41.31
CA LEU A 15 -27.89 -27.07 41.06
C LEU A 15 -26.68 -26.35 40.41
N VAL A 16 -25.45 -26.76 40.77
CA VAL A 16 -24.20 -26.17 40.26
C VAL A 16 -23.81 -26.70 38.88
N THR A 17 -24.19 -27.93 38.52
CA THR A 17 -23.97 -28.48 37.17
C THR A 17 -24.96 -27.90 36.14
N TRP A 18 -26.18 -27.55 36.57
CA TRP A 18 -27.19 -26.91 35.72
C TRP A 18 -26.82 -25.47 35.34
N LEU A 19 -26.29 -24.67 36.29
CA LEU A 19 -25.85 -23.28 36.03
C LEU A 19 -24.62 -23.16 35.11
N ARG A 20 -23.77 -24.20 35.02
CA ARG A 20 -22.61 -24.23 34.12
C ARG A 20 -22.93 -24.64 32.68
N HIS A 21 -24.05 -25.32 32.44
CA HIS A 21 -24.48 -25.75 31.09
C HIS A 21 -25.28 -24.69 30.32
N CYS A 22 -25.78 -23.64 30.97
CA CYS A 22 -26.54 -22.56 30.30
C CYS A 22 -25.67 -21.46 29.67
N ALA A 23 -24.34 -21.46 29.86
CA ALA A 23 -23.48 -20.35 29.41
C ALA A 23 -22.57 -20.69 28.19
N ALA A 24 -22.68 -21.89 27.60
CA ALA A 24 -21.72 -22.37 26.59
C ALA A 24 -22.30 -22.61 25.18
N ASP A 25 -23.57 -22.29 24.90
CA ASP A 25 -24.18 -22.49 23.56
C ASP A 25 -24.97 -21.25 23.10
N ARG A 26 -24.35 -20.37 22.29
CA ARG A 26 -24.90 -19.79 21.02
C ARG A 26 -24.08 -18.64 20.43
N ILE A 27 -23.43 -19.03 19.33
CA ILE A 27 -22.97 -18.37 18.08
C ILE A 27 -23.68 -17.06 17.64
N VAL A 28 -22.85 -16.05 17.30
CA VAL A 28 -22.70 -15.21 16.06
C VAL A 28 -23.91 -14.63 15.28
N THR A 29 -23.77 -13.33 14.95
CA THR A 29 -24.34 -12.47 13.85
C THR A 29 -25.79 -11.97 13.83
N GLY A 30 -25.95 -10.63 13.66
CA GLY A 30 -26.91 -10.04 12.70
C GLY A 30 -27.84 -8.88 13.17
N LEU A 31 -27.41 -7.65 12.93
CA LEU A 31 -28.16 -6.42 12.54
C LEU A 31 -29.39 -5.85 13.31
N LEU A 32 -29.22 -4.59 13.76
CA LEU A 32 -30.10 -3.40 13.67
C LEU A 32 -31.48 -3.35 14.39
N ILE A 33 -31.56 -2.51 15.45
CA ILE A 33 -32.44 -1.30 15.64
C ILE A 33 -32.65 -1.01 17.16
N GLY A 34 -32.18 0.16 17.61
CA GLY A 34 -32.82 1.06 18.60
C GLY A 34 -33.00 0.65 20.09
N GLY A 35 -32.49 1.51 21.00
CA GLY A 35 -33.17 1.82 22.28
C GLY A 35 -32.51 1.34 23.59
N THR A 36 -32.29 2.29 24.49
CA THR A 36 -31.74 2.24 25.86
C THR A 36 -32.63 1.56 26.93
N THR A 37 -32.01 0.94 27.96
CA THR A 37 -32.26 1.09 29.44
C THR A 37 -32.18 -0.21 30.28
N VAL A 38 -31.64 -0.03 31.50
CA VAL A 38 -31.23 -0.87 32.65
C VAL A 38 -32.32 -1.75 33.30
N LEU A 39 -31.91 -2.86 33.96
CA LEU A 39 -32.73 -3.71 34.85
C LEU A 39 -32.18 -3.73 36.30
N VAL A 40 -33.05 -3.53 37.30
CA VAL A 40 -32.83 -3.66 38.77
C VAL A 40 -33.89 -4.61 39.34
N LEU A 41 -33.57 -5.46 40.34
CA LEU A 41 -34.53 -6.12 41.27
C LEU A 41 -33.85 -6.65 42.56
N ALA A 42 -34.53 -6.53 43.72
CA ALA A 42 -34.09 -6.79 45.12
C ALA A 42 -34.94 -7.88 45.86
N PRO A 43 -34.61 -8.28 47.12
CA PRO A 43 -35.67 -8.60 48.14
C PRO A 43 -35.38 -8.29 49.67
N PRO A 44 -36.41 -8.28 50.59
CA PRO A 44 -36.36 -8.04 52.06
C PRO A 44 -36.91 -9.24 52.93
N PRO A 45 -37.56 -9.11 54.14
CA PRO A 45 -37.18 -8.74 55.55
C PRO A 45 -37.41 -9.92 56.58
N ASP A 46 -37.26 -9.73 57.93
CA ASP A 46 -37.97 -10.47 59.05
C ASP A 46 -37.13 -10.88 60.30
N ALA A 47 -36.61 -9.93 61.08
CA ALA A 47 -35.94 -10.15 62.37
C ALA A 47 -36.47 -9.22 63.48
N TRP A 48 -37.47 -9.61 64.30
CA TRP A 48 -38.00 -8.72 65.37
C TRP A 48 -38.63 -9.35 66.65
N LEU A 49 -38.50 -10.66 66.98
CA LEU A 49 -39.39 -11.29 67.99
C LEU A 49 -38.80 -11.91 69.29
N TRP A 50 -37.56 -11.67 69.73
CA TRP A 50 -37.00 -12.35 70.92
C TRP A 50 -36.56 -11.47 72.12
N LEU A 51 -36.77 -10.15 72.09
CA LEU A 51 -36.19 -9.19 73.04
C LEU A 51 -36.95 -8.87 74.36
N VAL A 52 -38.05 -9.54 74.74
CA VAL A 52 -38.92 -9.06 75.86
C VAL A 52 -38.88 -9.91 77.17
N GLY A 53 -38.27 -11.09 77.22
CA GLY A 53 -38.50 -12.05 78.33
C GLY A 53 -37.69 -11.93 79.63
N ALA A 54 -36.49 -11.33 79.66
CA ALA A 54 -35.51 -11.63 80.72
C ALA A 54 -35.45 -10.65 81.91
N ALA A 55 -36.17 -9.51 81.88
CA ALA A 55 -35.95 -8.40 82.82
C ALA A 55 -36.69 -8.49 84.19
N LEU A 56 -37.40 -9.57 84.52
CA LEU A 56 -38.37 -9.59 85.64
C LEU A 56 -37.99 -10.34 86.94
N LEU A 57 -36.79 -10.92 87.11
CA LEU A 57 -36.52 -11.88 88.21
C LEU A 57 -35.61 -11.44 89.38
N ILE A 58 -35.04 -10.23 89.42
CA ILE A 58 -33.94 -9.90 90.36
C ILE A 58 -34.35 -9.10 91.63
N ALA A 59 -35.61 -8.67 91.78
CA ALA A 59 -36.01 -7.74 92.85
C ALA A 59 -36.31 -8.31 94.27
N GLY A 60 -36.04 -9.60 94.59
CA GLY A 60 -36.63 -10.25 95.79
C GLY A 60 -35.80 -10.44 97.07
N GLY A 61 -34.49 -10.18 97.11
CA GLY A 61 -33.59 -10.94 98.02
C GLY A 61 -33.05 -10.31 99.32
N ILE A 62 -33.45 -9.10 99.75
CA ILE A 62 -32.87 -8.44 100.94
C ILE A 62 -33.81 -8.56 102.16
N ARG A 63 -33.52 -9.40 103.18
CA ARG A 63 -33.91 -9.26 104.63
C ARG A 63 -33.69 -10.53 105.47
N TYR A 64 -32.56 -10.65 106.19
CA TYR A 64 -32.29 -11.41 107.44
C TYR A 64 -30.75 -11.57 107.51
N ASN A 65 -29.94 -11.03 108.42
CA ASN A 65 -29.88 -11.32 109.85
C ASN A 65 -28.69 -10.51 110.42
N ARG A 66 -28.88 -9.71 111.49
CA ARG A 66 -27.84 -8.87 112.12
C ARG A 66 -28.07 -8.87 113.64
N ALA A 67 -27.30 -9.61 114.44
CA ALA A 67 -27.13 -9.37 115.89
C ALA A 67 -26.12 -10.32 116.59
N ARG A 68 -25.04 -9.76 117.18
CA ARG A 68 -24.50 -10.01 118.56
C ARG A 68 -23.03 -9.59 118.73
N ARG A 69 -22.70 -8.78 119.77
CA ARG A 69 -21.48 -8.82 120.63
C ARG A 69 -21.52 -7.78 121.78
N LYS A 70 -20.93 -8.11 122.96
CA LYS A 70 -20.60 -7.22 124.11
C LYS A 70 -19.20 -7.60 124.70
N PRO A 71 -18.46 -6.72 125.43
CA PRO A 71 -17.00 -6.81 125.65
C PRO A 71 -16.51 -7.02 127.12
N ARG A 72 -15.27 -7.51 127.30
CA ARG A 72 -14.55 -7.73 128.59
C ARG A 72 -13.18 -7.02 128.55
N GLY A 73 -13.16 -5.68 128.49
CA GLY A 73 -11.96 -4.86 128.24
C GLY A 73 -11.45 -4.11 129.48
N ARG A 74 -10.14 -4.23 129.78
CA ARG A 74 -9.34 -3.16 130.40
C ARG A 74 -7.82 -3.44 130.40
N HIS A 75 -7.38 -4.70 130.49
CA HIS A 75 -5.94 -5.04 130.36
C HIS A 75 -5.48 -5.28 128.92
N GLU A 76 -6.29 -5.92 128.07
CA GLU A 76 -6.02 -6.02 126.63
C GLU A 76 -5.92 -4.64 125.96
N ASN A 77 -6.76 -3.69 126.38
CA ASN A 77 -6.80 -2.34 125.78
C ASN A 77 -5.48 -1.57 125.87
N ARG A 78 -4.66 -1.75 126.93
CA ARG A 78 -3.41 -0.97 127.05
C ARG A 78 -2.33 -1.46 126.10
N ALA A 79 -2.17 -2.79 125.97
CA ALA A 79 -1.25 -3.38 125.00
C ALA A 79 -1.73 -3.15 123.55
N LEU A 80 -3.05 -3.22 123.31
CA LEU A 80 -3.64 -2.90 122.01
C LEU A 80 -3.45 -1.43 121.64
N LEU A 81 -3.55 -0.51 122.60
CA LEU A 81 -3.27 0.91 122.40
C LEU A 81 -1.80 1.16 122.09
N GLU A 82 -0.85 0.50 122.77
CA GLU A 82 0.59 0.62 122.46
C GLU A 82 0.94 0.06 121.08
N ILE A 83 0.41 -1.11 120.71
CA ILE A 83 0.60 -1.70 119.38
C ILE A 83 -0.03 -0.82 118.31
N ALA A 84 -1.25 -0.31 118.54
CA ALA A 84 -1.92 0.61 117.63
C ALA A 84 -1.16 1.94 117.50
N SER A 85 -0.60 2.48 118.59
CA SER A 85 0.23 3.69 118.57
C SER A 85 1.49 3.49 117.73
N LYS A 86 2.21 2.39 117.92
CA LYS A 86 3.41 2.06 117.13
C LYS A 86 3.08 1.77 115.68
N ALA A 87 2.03 1.00 115.41
CA ALA A 87 1.59 0.67 114.05
C ALA A 87 1.10 1.91 113.29
N ALA A 88 0.41 2.84 113.97
CA ALA A 88 -0.06 4.09 113.39
C ALA A 88 1.03 5.18 113.35
N LYS A 89 2.24 4.90 113.85
CA LYS A 89 3.32 5.88 114.09
C LYS A 89 2.81 7.14 114.81
N LEU A 90 1.94 6.93 115.79
CA LEU A 90 1.24 7.97 116.54
C LEU A 90 1.84 8.04 117.94
N GLY A 91 2.33 9.20 118.33
CA GLY A 91 2.83 9.50 119.67
C GLY A 91 1.89 10.43 120.43
N GLY A 92 1.67 10.15 121.71
CA GLY A 92 0.89 11.01 122.60
C GLY A 92 1.75 12.12 123.20
N TRP A 93 1.18 13.28 123.42
CA TRP A 93 1.82 14.35 124.18
C TRP A 93 0.82 15.08 125.06
N VAL A 94 1.29 15.63 126.18
CA VAL A 94 0.50 16.39 127.14
C VAL A 94 1.29 17.61 127.59
N VAL A 95 0.71 18.80 127.50
CA VAL A 95 1.26 20.04 128.06
C VAL A 95 0.46 20.42 129.29
N HIS A 96 1.09 20.40 130.46
CA HIS A 96 0.45 20.80 131.72
C HIS A 96 0.53 22.32 131.91
N LEU A 97 -0.56 22.95 132.33
CA LEU A 97 -0.66 24.39 132.59
C LEU A 97 -0.83 24.67 134.09
N PRO A 98 -0.36 25.83 134.60
CA PRO A 98 0.27 26.94 133.88
C PRO A 98 1.76 26.73 133.57
N ASP A 99 2.39 25.68 134.10
CA ASP A 99 3.85 25.49 134.04
C ASP A 99 4.42 25.21 132.63
N ARG A 100 3.54 25.03 131.63
CA ARG A 100 3.86 24.76 130.20
C ARG A 100 4.88 23.63 130.01
N ARG A 101 4.82 22.62 130.88
CA ARG A 101 5.69 21.45 130.83
C ARG A 101 5.11 20.41 129.88
N ILE A 102 5.90 19.96 128.91
CA ILE A 102 5.49 18.89 127.99
C ILE A 102 5.92 17.52 128.52
N GLU A 103 4.98 16.59 128.51
CA GLU A 103 5.17 15.15 128.66
C GLU A 103 4.92 14.46 127.32
N TRP A 104 5.88 13.66 126.87
CA TRP A 104 5.84 12.93 125.61
C TRP A 104 5.78 11.43 125.84
N SER A 105 4.98 10.73 125.03
CA SER A 105 5.02 9.28 124.95
C SER A 105 6.31 8.81 124.28
N ASP A 106 6.60 7.52 124.44
CA ASP A 106 7.75 6.87 123.83
C ASP A 106 7.78 7.03 122.30
N GLU A 107 6.62 6.94 121.67
CA GLU A 107 6.44 7.12 120.23
C GLU A 107 6.66 8.58 119.83
N THR A 108 6.26 9.58 120.64
CA THR A 108 6.53 11.00 120.34
C THR A 108 8.04 11.30 120.36
N TRP A 109 8.78 10.70 121.30
CA TRP A 109 10.25 10.75 121.30
C TRP A 109 10.84 10.08 120.06
N ALA A 110 10.28 8.94 119.65
CA ALA A 110 10.73 8.20 118.47
C ALA A 110 10.46 8.97 117.16
N ILE A 111 9.32 9.64 117.02
CA ILE A 111 8.98 10.47 115.85
C ILE A 111 9.98 11.62 115.69
N HIS A 112 10.34 12.26 116.80
CA HIS A 112 11.37 13.31 116.81
C HIS A 112 12.80 12.75 116.71
N GLU A 113 13.01 11.44 116.81
CA GLU A 113 14.32 10.77 116.84
C GLU A 113 15.32 11.37 117.84
N ARG A 114 14.85 11.72 119.03
CA ARG A 114 15.68 12.32 120.08
C ARG A 114 15.79 11.38 121.28
N PRO A 115 16.96 11.31 121.95
CA PRO A 115 17.13 10.48 123.13
C PRO A 115 16.18 10.94 124.24
N LYS A 116 15.53 9.98 124.92
CA LYS A 116 14.61 10.25 126.03
C LYS A 116 15.37 10.97 127.16
N GLY A 117 15.03 12.24 127.41
CA GLY A 117 15.67 13.11 128.40
C GLY A 117 14.66 13.98 129.16
N LYS A 118 15.09 14.59 130.29
CA LYS A 118 14.23 15.33 131.23
C LYS A 118 13.44 16.46 130.53
N THR A 119 12.11 16.42 130.65
CA THR A 119 11.11 17.50 130.48
C THR A 119 11.41 18.55 129.41
N VAL A 120 10.73 18.45 128.26
CA VAL A 120 10.78 19.45 127.18
C VAL A 120 9.87 20.63 127.54
N THR A 121 10.37 21.85 127.44
CA THR A 121 9.55 23.06 127.57
C THR A 121 8.71 23.29 126.32
N LEU A 122 7.61 24.05 126.42
CA LEU A 122 6.79 24.37 125.25
C LEU A 122 7.59 25.02 124.12
N ASP A 123 8.47 25.96 124.45
CA ASP A 123 9.30 26.67 123.46
C ASP A 123 10.29 25.73 122.76
N GLU A 124 10.89 24.78 123.49
CA GLU A 124 11.74 23.75 122.91
C GLU A 124 10.94 22.81 121.99
N GLY A 125 9.74 22.41 122.42
CA GLY A 125 8.84 21.58 121.63
C GLY A 125 8.40 22.26 120.33
N ILE A 126 8.06 23.55 120.40
CA ILE A 126 7.74 24.38 119.22
C ILE A 126 8.98 24.55 118.33
N GLY A 127 10.16 24.68 118.93
CA GLY A 127 11.44 24.80 118.22
C GLY A 127 11.77 23.60 117.32
N TYR A 128 11.20 22.43 117.58
CA TYR A 128 11.39 21.25 116.73
C TYR A 128 10.56 21.26 115.46
N PHE A 129 9.53 22.11 115.34
CA PHE A 129 8.88 22.34 114.06
C PHE A 129 9.81 23.13 113.13
N ALA A 130 9.73 22.85 111.83
CA ALA A 130 10.50 23.60 110.84
C ALA A 130 10.13 25.11 110.91
N PRO A 131 11.10 26.03 110.73
CA PRO A 131 10.94 27.45 111.02
C PRO A 131 9.65 28.09 110.49
N GLU A 132 9.27 27.75 109.26
CA GLU A 132 8.06 28.23 108.57
C GLU A 132 6.74 27.78 109.21
N TRP A 133 6.76 26.69 109.99
CA TRP A 133 5.57 26.13 110.65
C TRP A 133 5.43 26.52 112.12
N ARG A 134 6.48 27.10 112.73
CA ARG A 134 6.51 27.44 114.17
C ARG A 134 5.42 28.43 114.56
N ASP A 135 5.22 29.48 113.77
CA ASP A 135 4.16 30.47 114.04
C ASP A 135 2.77 29.85 113.91
N THR A 136 2.62 28.91 112.97
CA THR A 136 1.35 28.22 112.71
C THR A 136 0.98 27.30 113.87
N ILE A 137 1.89 26.44 114.32
CA ILE A 137 1.62 25.57 115.47
C ILE A 137 1.45 26.36 116.77
N THR A 138 2.22 27.43 116.99
CA THR A 138 2.10 28.29 118.18
C THR A 138 0.72 28.93 118.24
N ARG A 139 0.23 29.46 117.11
CA ARG A 139 -1.09 30.08 117.02
C ARG A 139 -2.20 29.08 117.31
N HIS A 140 -2.14 27.88 116.73
CA HIS A 140 -3.13 26.82 116.98
C HIS A 140 -3.09 26.34 118.43
N PHE A 141 -1.89 26.21 119.02
CA PHE A 141 -1.73 25.84 120.42
C PHE A 141 -2.29 26.90 121.37
N GLU A 142 -1.91 28.18 121.22
CA GLU A 142 -2.40 29.27 122.07
C GLU A 142 -3.91 29.49 121.90
N SER A 143 -4.44 29.33 120.68
CA SER A 143 -5.89 29.34 120.45
C SER A 143 -6.59 28.22 121.22
N CYS A 144 -6.02 27.01 121.23
CA CYS A 144 -6.55 25.88 121.99
C CYS A 144 -6.53 26.16 123.50
N VAL A 145 -5.49 26.80 124.01
CA VAL A 145 -5.39 27.20 125.43
C VAL A 145 -6.43 28.25 125.81
N ALA A 146 -6.65 29.24 124.94
CA ALA A 146 -7.55 30.36 125.24
C ALA A 146 -9.04 30.02 125.06
N THR A 147 -9.37 29.25 124.02
CA THR A 147 -10.77 29.00 123.60
C THR A 147 -11.23 27.57 123.89
N GLY A 148 -10.30 26.63 124.04
CA GLY A 148 -10.59 25.20 124.14
C GLY A 148 -10.80 24.50 122.79
N GLU A 149 -10.73 25.21 121.65
CA GLU A 149 -10.92 24.60 120.33
C GLU A 149 -9.79 23.62 119.98
N PRO A 150 -10.11 22.39 119.53
CA PRO A 150 -9.11 21.43 119.12
C PRO A 150 -8.50 21.79 117.76
N TYR A 151 -7.26 21.39 117.51
CA TYR A 151 -6.61 21.54 116.21
C TYR A 151 -6.13 20.19 115.67
N ASP A 152 -6.09 20.07 114.34
CA ASP A 152 -5.60 18.92 113.58
C ASP A 152 -4.95 19.43 112.29
N ILE A 153 -3.62 19.47 112.27
CA ILE A 153 -2.85 20.12 111.21
C ILE A 153 -1.66 19.26 110.79
N GLU A 154 -1.34 19.26 109.51
CA GLU A 154 -0.17 18.58 108.93
C GLU A 154 0.95 19.60 108.67
N LEU A 155 2.15 19.33 109.16
CA LEU A 155 3.27 20.27 109.14
C LEU A 155 4.60 19.55 109.32
N GLU A 156 5.72 20.23 109.04
CA GLU A 156 7.04 19.62 109.10
C GLU A 156 7.73 19.83 110.46
N ILE A 157 8.35 18.77 110.98
CA ILE A 157 9.33 18.82 112.07
C ILE A 157 10.74 18.59 111.56
N ILE A 158 11.72 19.01 112.36
CA ILE A 158 13.14 18.69 112.21
C ILE A 158 13.51 17.67 113.29
N ASP A 159 13.78 16.44 112.86
CA ASP A 159 14.16 15.33 113.74
C ASP A 159 15.55 15.54 114.40
N GLY A 160 15.96 14.64 115.29
CA GLY A 160 17.25 14.69 115.98
C GLY A 160 18.47 14.59 115.06
N ALA A 161 18.29 14.09 113.84
CA ALA A 161 19.33 14.03 112.80
C ALA A 161 19.31 15.27 111.87
N GLY A 162 18.42 16.23 112.10
CA GLY A 162 18.28 17.44 111.29
C GLY A 162 17.44 17.24 110.02
N ARG A 163 16.76 16.09 109.86
CA ARG A 163 15.92 15.82 108.69
C ARG A 163 14.53 16.37 108.88
N ARG A 164 13.96 16.88 107.78
CA ARG A 164 12.56 17.30 107.73
C ARG A 164 11.67 16.07 107.60
N LYS A 165 10.64 15.98 108.45
CA LYS A 165 9.60 14.95 108.39
C LYS A 165 8.22 15.58 108.45
N TRP A 166 7.31 15.09 107.63
CA TRP A 166 5.90 15.47 107.75
C TRP A 166 5.25 14.77 108.94
N VAL A 167 4.61 15.55 109.79
CA VAL A 167 3.83 15.07 110.92
C VAL A 167 2.43 15.68 110.93
N ARG A 168 1.47 14.92 111.43
CA ARG A 168 0.13 15.40 111.75
C ARG A 168 0.04 15.67 113.25
N ALA A 169 -0.14 16.92 113.64
CA ALA A 169 -0.25 17.36 115.03
C ALA A 169 -1.70 17.63 115.40
N ILE A 170 -2.18 16.94 116.43
CA ILE A 170 -3.54 17.05 116.95
C ILE A 170 -3.46 17.48 118.41
N GLY A 171 -4.22 18.50 118.82
CA GLY A 171 -4.28 18.97 120.21
C GLY A 171 -5.71 19.22 120.66
N VAL A 172 -6.04 18.82 121.89
CA VAL A 172 -7.34 19.01 122.54
C VAL A 172 -7.16 19.54 123.97
N ALA A 173 -8.00 20.50 124.37
CA ALA A 173 -7.98 21.05 125.71
C ALA A 173 -8.70 20.15 126.74
N ILE A 174 -8.10 19.99 127.92
CA ILE A 174 -8.67 19.27 129.05
C ILE A 174 -8.86 20.23 130.21
N TYR A 175 -10.05 20.21 130.79
CA TYR A 175 -10.47 21.13 131.83
C TYR A 175 -10.29 20.50 133.22
N ASP A 176 -9.97 21.31 134.23
CA ASP A 176 -10.06 20.92 135.65
C ASP A 176 -11.50 20.99 136.18
N ASP A 177 -11.68 20.54 137.43
CA ASP A 177 -12.95 20.56 138.15
C ASP A 177 -13.50 21.99 138.38
N THR A 178 -12.69 23.04 138.13
CA THR A 178 -13.10 24.46 138.19
C THR A 178 -13.48 25.04 136.82
N GLY A 179 -13.43 24.24 135.76
CA GLY A 179 -13.79 24.63 134.39
C GLY A 179 -12.70 25.40 133.64
N ARG A 180 -11.47 25.48 134.17
CA ARG A 180 -10.32 26.08 133.47
C ARG A 180 -9.51 25.02 132.74
N VAL A 181 -8.88 25.38 131.62
CA VAL A 181 -8.00 24.48 130.88
C VAL A 181 -6.78 24.14 131.76
N SER A 182 -6.68 22.89 132.20
CA SER A 182 -5.61 22.41 133.08
C SER A 182 -4.44 21.83 132.31
N ARG A 183 -4.71 21.24 131.14
CA ARG A 183 -3.69 20.69 130.24
C ARG A 183 -4.19 20.59 128.82
N ILE A 184 -3.29 20.68 127.85
CA ILE A 184 -3.57 20.31 126.46
C ILE A 184 -3.00 18.91 126.24
N GLN A 185 -3.79 17.99 125.71
CA GLN A 185 -3.30 16.68 125.32
C GLN A 185 -3.53 16.46 123.85
N GLY A 186 -2.67 15.67 123.22
CA GLY A 186 -2.68 15.55 121.79
C GLY A 186 -1.94 14.33 121.29
N ALA A 187 -1.93 14.22 119.98
CA ALA A 187 -1.18 13.21 119.28
C ALA A 187 -0.30 13.86 118.19
N LEU A 188 0.82 13.22 117.91
CA LEU A 188 1.71 13.56 116.81
C LEU A 188 1.87 12.29 115.96
N GLN A 189 1.54 12.33 114.68
CA GLN A 189 1.66 11.19 113.79
C GLN A 189 2.75 11.43 112.75
N ASP A 190 3.66 10.48 112.54
CA ASP A 190 4.57 10.50 111.39
C ASP A 190 3.80 10.12 110.11
N ILE A 191 3.71 11.06 109.17
CA ILE A 191 3.04 10.89 107.88
C ILE A 191 4.01 11.10 106.70
N ASP A 192 5.32 11.05 106.97
CA ASP A 192 6.39 11.36 106.01
C ASP A 192 6.40 10.40 104.81
N GLU A 193 6.24 9.10 105.07
CA GLU A 193 6.14 8.06 104.03
C GLU A 193 4.93 8.27 103.12
N ARG A 194 3.78 8.65 103.69
CA ARG A 194 2.56 8.94 102.92
C ARG A 194 2.78 10.14 102.00
N LYS A 195 3.35 11.24 102.53
CA LYS A 195 3.61 12.46 101.74
C LYS A 195 4.67 12.24 100.65
N ARG A 196 5.70 11.42 100.91
CA ARG A 196 6.69 11.05 99.88
C ARG A 196 6.09 10.25 98.73
N LEU A 197 5.22 9.28 99.02
CA LEU A 197 4.54 8.50 97.99
C LEU A 197 3.57 9.37 97.17
N GLU A 198 2.83 10.27 97.83
CA GLU A 198 1.92 11.21 97.16
C GLU A 198 2.67 12.15 96.22
N HIS A 199 3.77 12.76 96.66
CA HIS A 199 4.62 13.61 95.82
C HIS A 199 5.32 12.83 94.69
N ALA A 200 5.81 11.62 94.95
CA ALA A 200 6.46 10.81 93.92
C ALA A 200 5.49 10.38 92.80
N ALA A 201 4.23 10.08 93.14
CA ALA A 201 3.20 9.77 92.17
C ALA A 201 2.86 10.99 91.29
N MET A 202 2.68 12.16 91.90
CA MET A 202 2.43 13.42 91.17
C MET A 202 3.60 13.79 90.25
N ASP A 203 4.84 13.61 90.69
CA ASP A 203 6.03 13.90 89.88
C ASP A 203 6.18 12.94 88.69
N LEU A 204 5.84 11.66 88.88
CA LEU A 204 5.86 10.68 87.81
C LEU A 204 4.79 10.97 86.75
N GLU A 205 3.56 11.29 87.17
CA GLU A 205 2.48 11.68 86.25
C GLU A 205 2.84 12.94 85.44
N ARG A 206 3.40 13.96 86.09
CA ARG A 206 3.85 15.17 85.40
C ARG A 206 4.95 14.89 84.39
N ARG A 207 5.98 14.13 84.77
CA ARG A 207 7.08 13.74 83.85
C ARG A 207 6.62 12.86 82.70
N PHE A 208 5.61 12.02 82.94
CA PHE A 208 5.02 11.18 81.89
C PHE A 208 4.25 12.03 80.88
N ALA A 209 3.44 13.00 81.35
CA ALA A 209 2.73 13.95 80.49
C ALA A 209 3.70 14.84 79.67
N GLU A 210 4.76 15.37 80.28
CA GLU A 210 5.78 16.17 79.60
C GLU A 210 6.57 15.36 78.55
N SER A 211 6.80 14.07 78.81
CA SER A 211 7.50 13.18 77.87
C SER A 211 6.63 12.87 76.65
N MET A 212 5.33 12.63 76.84
CA MET A 212 4.39 12.37 75.75
C MET A 212 4.13 13.60 74.87
N GLU A 213 4.28 14.81 75.40
CA GLU A 213 4.17 16.07 74.64
C GLU A 213 5.40 16.36 73.74
N ASN A 214 6.56 15.76 74.03
CA ASN A 214 7.82 16.01 73.32
C ASN A 214 8.23 14.91 72.31
N ILE A 215 7.41 13.87 72.13
CA ILE A 215 7.64 12.84 71.11
C ILE A 215 7.44 13.46 69.71
N SER A 216 8.36 13.17 68.79
CA SER A 216 8.37 13.68 67.41
C SER A 216 7.24 13.14 66.54
N ASP A 217 6.77 11.93 66.83
CA ASP A 217 5.65 11.31 66.13
C ASP A 217 4.30 11.81 66.67
N ALA A 218 3.35 11.96 65.76
CA ALA A 218 2.00 12.29 66.14
C ALA A 218 1.33 11.08 66.79
N PHE A 219 0.65 11.33 67.90
CA PHE A 219 0.08 10.29 68.72
C PHE A 219 -1.27 10.70 69.31
N PHE A 220 -2.25 9.80 69.24
CA PHE A 220 -3.51 9.93 69.96
C PHE A 220 -4.02 8.59 70.50
N GLN A 221 -4.86 8.66 71.51
CA GLN A 221 -5.47 7.50 72.15
C GLN A 221 -7.00 7.57 72.02
N LEU A 222 -7.61 6.42 71.79
CA LEU A 222 -9.05 6.20 71.73
C LEU A 222 -9.49 5.27 72.86
N ASP A 223 -10.68 5.51 73.42
CA ASP A 223 -11.33 4.55 74.32
C ASP A 223 -12.00 3.38 73.57
N THR A 224 -12.65 2.48 74.31
CA THR A 224 -13.38 1.33 73.76
C THR A 224 -14.58 1.71 72.90
N ASP A 225 -15.08 2.94 73.04
CA ASP A 225 -16.18 3.50 72.26
C ASP A 225 -15.67 4.38 71.09
N TRP A 226 -14.38 4.29 70.75
CA TRP A 226 -13.71 5.02 69.67
C TRP A 226 -13.65 6.55 69.85
N ARG A 227 -13.67 7.03 71.11
CA ARG A 227 -13.57 8.47 71.42
C ARG A 227 -12.15 8.87 71.78
N PHE A 228 -11.72 10.06 71.35
CA PHE A 228 -10.40 10.56 71.73
C PHE A 228 -10.29 10.81 73.23
N THR A 229 -9.33 10.15 73.88
CA THR A 229 -9.02 10.34 75.30
C THR A 229 -7.74 11.16 75.51
N TYR A 230 -6.84 11.13 74.54
CA TYR A 230 -5.59 11.89 74.55
C TYR A 230 -5.10 12.18 73.13
N LEU A 231 -4.43 13.31 72.93
CA LEU A 231 -3.61 13.58 71.76
C LEU A 231 -2.46 14.53 72.11
N ASN A 232 -1.27 14.29 71.55
CA ASN A 232 -0.11 15.16 71.73
C ASN A 232 -0.12 16.34 70.75
N ARG A 233 0.74 17.34 70.99
CA ARG A 233 0.86 18.52 70.12
C ARG A 233 1.19 18.20 68.65
N GLN A 234 1.92 17.12 68.38
CA GLN A 234 2.23 16.73 67.01
C GLN A 234 1.00 16.17 66.28
N ALA A 235 0.12 15.45 66.98
CA ALA A 235 -1.17 15.03 66.43
C ALA A 235 -2.09 16.21 66.15
N GLU A 236 -2.12 17.24 67.00
CA GLU A 236 -2.89 18.47 66.71
C GLU A 236 -2.43 19.15 65.42
N ARG A 237 -1.11 19.16 65.16
CA ARG A 237 -0.52 19.74 63.95
C ARG A 237 -0.84 18.91 62.71
N LEU A 238 -0.58 17.62 62.73
CA LEU A 238 -0.77 16.76 61.55
C LEU A 238 -2.25 16.56 61.22
N LEU A 239 -3.15 16.52 62.21
CA LEU A 239 -4.59 16.43 61.98
C LEU A 239 -5.25 17.78 61.71
N GLU A 240 -4.49 18.88 61.77
CA GLU A 240 -4.95 20.27 61.64
C GLU A 240 -6.15 20.62 62.54
N ARG A 241 -6.25 19.96 63.70
CA ARG A 241 -7.36 20.15 64.66
C ARG A 241 -6.85 20.23 66.09
N PRO A 242 -7.27 21.26 66.86
CA PRO A 242 -6.85 21.39 68.25
C PRO A 242 -7.51 20.33 69.14
N ARG A 243 -6.80 19.88 70.16
CA ARG A 243 -7.25 18.84 71.10
C ARG A 243 -8.55 19.15 71.80
N SER A 244 -8.82 20.44 72.05
CA SER A 244 -10.07 20.91 72.66
C SER A 244 -11.30 20.56 71.82
N THR A 245 -11.15 20.35 70.52
CA THR A 245 -12.25 19.97 69.62
C THR A 245 -12.44 18.47 69.50
N LEU A 246 -11.37 17.69 69.64
CA LEU A 246 -11.38 16.25 69.42
C LEU A 246 -11.63 15.43 70.70
N LEU A 247 -11.17 15.89 71.87
CA LEU A 247 -11.32 15.12 73.12
C LEU A 247 -12.80 14.81 73.43
N GLY A 248 -13.08 13.54 73.68
CA GLY A 248 -14.43 12.99 73.92
C GLY A 248 -15.30 12.78 72.67
N ARG A 249 -14.83 13.19 71.48
CA ARG A 249 -15.54 12.99 70.20
C ARG A 249 -15.17 11.66 69.57
N LEU A 250 -16.10 11.12 68.79
CA LEU A 250 -15.92 9.89 68.02
C LEU A 250 -14.98 10.15 66.83
N ILE A 251 -13.93 9.34 66.68
CA ILE A 251 -13.00 9.46 65.54
C ILE A 251 -13.73 9.37 64.19
N TRP A 252 -14.76 8.53 64.11
CA TRP A 252 -15.54 8.32 62.88
C TRP A 252 -16.44 9.51 62.50
N GLU A 253 -16.82 10.35 63.46
CA GLU A 253 -17.61 11.56 63.20
C GLU A 253 -16.69 12.72 62.82
N GLU A 254 -15.55 12.85 63.51
CA GLU A 254 -14.58 13.91 63.25
C GLU A 254 -13.81 13.68 61.94
N PHE A 255 -13.55 12.41 61.62
CA PHE A 255 -12.87 11.96 60.40
C PHE A 255 -13.73 10.93 59.66
N PRO A 256 -14.79 11.36 58.94
CA PRO A 256 -15.70 10.45 58.23
C PRO A 256 -15.03 9.58 57.18
N GLU A 257 -13.98 10.08 56.51
CA GLU A 257 -13.20 9.31 55.52
C GLU A 257 -12.52 8.09 56.15
N ALA A 258 -12.10 8.21 57.42
CA ALA A 258 -11.53 7.08 58.15
C ALA A 258 -12.60 6.02 58.52
N SER A 259 -13.89 6.38 58.52
CA SER A 259 -15.00 5.54 58.95
C SER A 259 -15.41 4.44 57.97
N SER A 260 -14.97 4.54 56.71
CA SER A 260 -15.23 3.55 55.67
C SER A 260 -13.97 3.38 54.82
N GLY A 261 -13.10 2.44 55.20
CA GLY A 261 -11.86 2.22 54.47
C GLY A 261 -10.84 1.39 55.23
N ILE A 262 -9.59 1.45 54.77
CA ILE A 262 -8.47 0.67 55.30
C ILE A 262 -8.19 0.99 56.77
N ILE A 263 -8.29 2.26 57.17
CA ILE A 263 -8.02 2.72 58.55
C ILE A 263 -8.95 2.02 59.54
N ARG A 264 -10.27 2.06 59.32
CA ARG A 264 -11.24 1.37 60.20
C ARG A 264 -11.02 -0.13 60.24
N GLN A 265 -10.77 -0.77 59.09
CA GLN A 265 -10.52 -2.21 59.05
C GLN A 265 -9.30 -2.59 59.89
N HIS A 266 -8.20 -1.83 59.78
CA HIS A 266 -7.00 -2.08 60.57
C HIS A 266 -7.20 -1.79 62.06
N TYR A 267 -7.94 -0.74 62.42
CA TYR A 267 -8.21 -0.42 63.82
C TYR A 267 -9.14 -1.44 64.48
N GLU A 268 -10.25 -1.80 63.83
CA GLU A 268 -11.16 -2.84 64.32
C GLU A 268 -10.47 -4.20 64.39
N ARG A 269 -9.61 -4.51 63.41
CA ARG A 269 -8.79 -5.73 63.43
C ARG A 269 -7.82 -5.74 64.60
N ALA A 270 -7.09 -4.65 64.83
CA ALA A 270 -6.13 -4.54 65.93
C ALA A 270 -6.81 -4.77 67.29
N VAL A 271 -7.98 -4.17 67.50
CA VAL A 271 -8.77 -4.38 68.73
C VAL A 271 -9.31 -5.80 68.84
N ARG A 272 -9.90 -6.34 67.76
CA ARG A 272 -10.52 -7.69 67.75
C ARG A 272 -9.50 -8.80 67.94
N GLU A 273 -8.35 -8.70 67.27
CA GLU A 273 -7.30 -9.72 67.28
C GLU A 273 -6.26 -9.48 68.39
N ASN A 274 -6.34 -8.33 69.07
CA ASN A 274 -5.37 -7.87 70.06
C ASN A 274 -3.93 -7.92 69.55
N THR A 275 -3.74 -7.47 68.29
CA THR A 275 -2.46 -7.42 67.59
C THR A 275 -2.20 -6.01 67.08
N THR A 276 -0.93 -5.60 67.05
CA THR A 276 -0.54 -4.31 66.46
C THR A 276 -0.83 -4.32 64.96
N ALA A 277 -1.50 -3.27 64.47
CA ALA A 277 -1.66 -3.03 63.04
C ALA A 277 -0.69 -1.95 62.58
N ASP A 278 0.04 -2.22 61.50
CA ASP A 278 1.00 -1.29 60.89
C ASP A 278 0.71 -1.20 59.39
N PHE A 279 0.48 0.01 58.90
CA PHE A 279 0.10 0.26 57.51
C PHE A 279 0.40 1.70 57.08
N GLU A 280 0.60 1.91 55.78
CA GLU A 280 0.67 3.25 55.19
C GLU A 280 -0.62 3.55 54.42
N VAL A 281 -1.12 4.77 54.52
CA VAL A 281 -2.35 5.21 53.86
C VAL A 281 -2.23 6.65 53.40
N PHE A 282 -2.70 6.92 52.18
CA PHE A 282 -2.92 8.27 51.71
C PHE A 282 -4.25 8.80 52.24
N TYR A 283 -4.22 9.94 52.93
CA TYR A 283 -5.41 10.55 53.49
C TYR A 283 -5.77 11.82 52.69
N GLU A 284 -6.85 11.72 51.92
CA GLU A 284 -7.23 12.71 50.91
C GLU A 284 -7.46 14.11 51.50
N SER A 285 -8.21 14.19 52.60
CA SER A 285 -8.51 15.46 53.29
C SER A 285 -7.27 16.27 53.70
N LEU A 286 -6.14 15.61 54.02
CA LEU A 286 -4.88 16.25 54.42
C LEU A 286 -3.83 16.23 53.30
N ASN A 287 -4.17 15.64 52.15
CA ASN A 287 -3.30 15.48 50.98
C ASN A 287 -1.88 14.95 51.33
N ALA A 288 -1.81 13.99 52.24
CA ALA A 288 -0.56 13.46 52.77
C ALA A 288 -0.59 11.94 52.93
N TRP A 289 0.58 11.31 52.80
CA TRP A 289 0.79 9.90 53.15
C TRP A 289 1.16 9.77 54.62
N PHE A 290 0.42 8.92 55.34
CA PHE A 290 0.70 8.62 56.74
C PHE A 290 1.14 7.16 56.90
N SER A 291 2.25 6.95 57.60
CA SER A 291 2.57 5.66 58.22
C SER A 291 1.90 5.61 59.58
N VAL A 292 1.05 4.59 59.80
CA VAL A 292 0.17 4.48 60.96
C VAL A 292 0.41 3.15 61.67
N THR A 293 0.68 3.21 62.97
CA THR A 293 0.81 2.04 63.84
C THR A 293 -0.19 2.12 64.99
N ALA A 294 -1.09 1.15 65.08
CA ALA A 294 -2.14 1.06 66.08
C ALA A 294 -1.90 -0.10 67.05
N TYR A 295 -1.77 0.23 68.34
CA TYR A 295 -1.51 -0.70 69.44
C TYR A 295 -2.77 -0.88 70.30
N PRO A 296 -3.36 -2.09 70.36
CA PRO A 296 -4.48 -2.36 71.24
C PRO A 296 -4.04 -2.47 72.71
N GLY A 297 -4.84 -1.95 73.62
CA GLY A 297 -4.58 -1.98 75.07
C GLY A 297 -5.84 -2.11 75.90
N THR A 298 -5.69 -2.26 77.22
CA THR A 298 -6.83 -2.45 78.15
C THR A 298 -7.75 -1.24 78.27
N ALA A 299 -7.25 -0.04 77.95
CA ALA A 299 -8.00 1.21 77.99
C ALA A 299 -8.56 1.65 76.62
N GLY A 300 -8.31 0.89 75.55
CA GLY A 300 -8.73 1.21 74.18
C GLY A 300 -7.61 1.04 73.16
N LEU A 301 -7.54 1.91 72.15
CA LEU A 301 -6.59 1.82 71.04
C LEU A 301 -5.63 3.02 71.04
N THR A 302 -4.35 2.75 70.88
CA THR A 302 -3.28 3.75 70.90
C THR A 302 -2.66 3.87 69.50
N ILE A 303 -2.68 5.07 68.91
CA ILE A 303 -2.29 5.28 67.52
C ILE A 303 -1.06 6.18 67.45
N TYR A 304 -0.05 5.74 66.72
CA TYR A 304 1.09 6.54 66.27
C TYR A 304 0.99 6.75 64.77
N PHE A 305 1.30 7.96 64.30
CA PHE A 305 1.34 8.25 62.88
C PHE A 305 2.39 9.31 62.53
N ARG A 306 2.94 9.19 61.32
CA ARG A 306 3.96 10.09 60.78
C ARG A 306 3.68 10.39 59.31
N ASP A 307 3.90 11.64 58.91
CA ASP A 307 3.90 12.05 57.50
C ASP A 307 5.12 11.47 56.76
N VAL A 308 4.88 10.69 55.72
CA VAL A 308 5.88 10.07 54.85
C VAL A 308 5.78 10.54 53.40
N THR A 309 5.10 11.67 53.15
CA THR A 309 4.80 12.20 51.80
C THR A 309 6.06 12.44 50.98
N THR A 310 7.10 13.08 51.55
CA THR A 310 8.36 13.35 50.83
C THR A 310 9.08 12.07 50.39
N ARG A 311 9.09 11.04 51.26
CA ARG A 311 9.71 9.74 50.95
C ARG A 311 9.03 9.08 49.76
N HIS A 312 7.69 9.07 49.74
CA HIS A 312 6.91 8.56 48.61
C HIS A 312 7.13 9.38 47.32
N ALA A 313 7.24 10.71 47.42
CA ALA A 313 7.51 11.56 46.26
C ALA A 313 8.90 11.31 45.65
N ASP A 314 9.93 11.13 46.47
CA ASP A 314 11.30 10.85 46.01
C ASP A 314 11.42 9.45 45.38
N GLU A 315 10.82 8.43 45.99
CA GLU A 315 10.75 7.07 45.44
C GLU A 315 10.00 7.05 44.11
N GLN A 316 8.88 7.78 44.00
CA GLN A 316 8.14 7.94 42.74
C GLN A 316 8.95 8.70 41.70
N HIS A 317 9.73 9.72 42.08
CA HIS A 317 10.58 10.47 41.16
C HIS A 317 11.69 9.59 40.57
N LEU A 318 12.40 8.83 41.41
CA LEU A 318 13.42 7.88 40.97
C LEU A 318 12.83 6.79 40.07
N HIS A 319 11.71 6.20 40.47
CA HIS A 319 11.00 5.22 39.66
C HIS A 319 10.52 5.82 38.33
N MET A 320 10.05 7.06 38.33
CA MET A 320 9.67 7.79 37.12
C MET A 320 10.86 8.02 36.19
N LEU A 321 12.04 8.39 36.71
CA LEU A 321 13.26 8.54 35.91
C LEU A 321 13.75 7.21 35.32
N GLU A 322 13.73 6.13 36.10
CA GLU A 322 14.05 4.78 35.61
C GLU A 322 13.06 4.31 34.54
N MET A 323 11.76 4.55 34.75
CA MET A 323 10.70 4.26 33.79
C MET A 323 10.81 5.13 32.54
N ALA A 324 11.19 6.41 32.67
CA ALA A 324 11.41 7.32 31.57
C ALA A 324 12.58 6.84 30.70
N ILE A 325 13.75 6.55 31.29
CA ILE A 325 14.94 6.06 30.57
C ILE A 325 14.67 4.69 29.92
N SER A 326 13.89 3.83 30.56
CA SER A 326 13.52 2.51 30.02
C SER A 326 12.50 2.59 28.88
N ARG A 327 11.67 3.64 28.84
CA ARG A 327 10.69 3.90 27.77
C ARG A 327 11.20 4.75 26.62
N ILE A 328 12.41 5.33 26.71
CA ILE A 328 13.03 6.01 25.56
C ILE A 328 13.09 5.03 24.39
N GLU A 329 12.71 5.49 23.20
CA GLU A 329 12.73 4.68 21.98
C GLU A 329 14.15 4.43 21.47
N ASP A 330 15.04 5.39 21.71
CA ASP A 330 16.47 5.29 21.44
C ASP A 330 17.15 4.34 22.42
N PHE A 331 18.04 3.49 21.92
CA PHE A 331 18.85 2.68 22.80
C PHE A 331 19.88 3.55 23.52
N VAL A 332 20.09 3.29 24.80
CA VAL A 332 21.09 3.95 25.62
C VAL A 332 22.11 2.91 26.05
N ILE A 333 23.39 3.21 25.83
CA ILE A 333 24.53 2.44 26.30
C ILE A 333 25.38 3.37 27.16
N ILE A 334 25.71 2.95 28.38
CA ILE A 334 26.74 3.61 29.19
C ILE A 334 27.94 2.69 29.24
N THR A 335 29.11 3.22 28.94
CA THR A 335 30.39 2.52 29.04
C THR A 335 31.29 3.15 30.10
N ASP A 336 32.20 2.35 30.66
CA ASP A 336 33.30 2.89 31.47
C ASP A 336 34.29 3.69 30.62
N ALA A 337 34.98 4.65 31.25
CA ALA A 337 36.14 5.25 30.63
C ALA A 337 37.28 4.22 30.58
N PRO A 338 37.95 4.05 29.44
CA PRO A 338 38.97 3.02 29.29
C PRO A 338 40.13 3.27 30.26
N SER A 339 40.54 2.23 30.98
CA SER A 339 41.56 2.33 32.04
C SER A 339 42.98 2.63 31.51
N GLN A 340 43.20 2.51 30.20
CA GLN A 340 44.43 2.87 29.49
C GLN A 340 44.09 3.57 28.16
N PRO A 341 44.93 4.50 27.67
CA PRO A 341 44.77 5.07 26.33
C PRO A 341 44.78 3.97 25.26
N GLY A 342 43.68 3.85 24.50
CA GLY A 342 43.51 2.80 23.49
C GLY A 342 42.85 1.50 23.97
N GLY A 343 42.48 1.41 25.25
CA GLY A 343 41.69 0.30 25.78
C GLY A 343 40.24 0.30 25.28
N ASP A 344 39.63 -0.88 25.23
CA ASP A 344 38.22 -1.03 24.87
C ASP A 344 37.31 -0.59 26.02
N GLN A 345 36.34 0.26 25.70
CA GLN A 345 35.24 0.63 26.59
C GLN A 345 34.36 -0.59 26.87
N LYS A 346 33.98 -0.82 28.13
CA LYS A 346 33.07 -1.88 28.53
C LYS A 346 31.71 -1.31 28.88
N ILE A 347 30.66 -1.95 28.38
CA ILE A 347 29.28 -1.58 28.66
C ILE A 347 28.97 -1.87 30.14
N VAL A 348 28.56 -0.84 30.88
CA VAL A 348 28.13 -0.93 32.29
C VAL A 348 26.62 -0.83 32.45
N TYR A 349 25.91 -0.27 31.47
CA TYR A 349 24.45 -0.18 31.48
C TYR A 349 23.88 -0.16 30.06
N VAL A 350 22.71 -0.79 29.89
CA VAL A 350 21.85 -0.67 28.70
C VAL A 350 20.38 -0.60 29.09
N ASN A 351 19.60 0.22 28.39
CA ASN A 351 18.14 0.31 28.58
C ASN A 351 17.38 -0.80 27.81
N ASP A 352 16.06 -0.84 27.95
CA ASP A 352 15.23 -1.87 27.29
C ASP A 352 15.16 -1.68 25.76
N ALA A 353 15.30 -0.46 25.27
CA ALA A 353 15.35 -0.19 23.83
C ALA A 353 16.57 -0.83 23.17
N PHE A 354 17.72 -0.88 23.85
CA PHE A 354 18.88 -1.63 23.39
C PHE A 354 18.55 -3.10 23.12
N VAL A 355 17.87 -3.75 24.06
CA VAL A 355 17.50 -5.17 23.94
C VAL A 355 16.52 -5.38 22.80
N ARG A 356 15.52 -4.51 22.65
CA ARG A 356 14.54 -4.60 21.54
C ARG A 356 15.18 -4.39 20.17
N ILE A 357 16.04 -3.38 20.03
CA ILE A 357 16.63 -2.99 18.73
C ILE A 357 17.72 -3.98 18.32
N THR A 358 18.62 -4.32 19.25
CA THR A 358 19.81 -5.15 18.94
C THR A 358 19.54 -6.65 19.06
N GLY A 359 18.53 -7.07 19.83
CA GLY A 359 18.22 -8.48 20.09
C GLY A 359 19.18 -9.18 21.08
N TYR A 360 20.19 -8.47 21.60
CA TYR A 360 21.07 -8.98 22.65
C TYR A 360 20.44 -8.77 24.03
N SER A 361 20.57 -9.75 24.92
CA SER A 361 20.12 -9.59 26.30
C SER A 361 21.03 -8.61 27.05
N ARG A 362 20.52 -8.03 28.14
CA ARG A 362 21.31 -7.16 29.02
C ARG A 362 22.57 -7.88 29.54
N GLU A 363 22.43 -9.15 29.92
CA GLU A 363 23.53 -9.99 30.42
C GLU A 363 24.60 -10.25 29.35
N GLU A 364 24.20 -10.42 28.09
CA GLU A 364 25.13 -10.63 26.98
C GLU A 364 25.90 -9.36 26.58
N ALA A 365 25.35 -8.19 26.87
CA ALA A 365 25.96 -6.90 26.53
C ALA A 365 26.89 -6.37 27.62
N LEU A 366 26.52 -6.54 28.89
CA LEU A 366 27.30 -6.04 30.03
C LEU A 366 28.73 -6.61 30.04
N GLY A 367 29.71 -5.74 30.27
CA GLY A 367 31.14 -6.07 30.29
C GLY A 367 31.80 -6.24 28.92
N ARG A 368 31.05 -6.21 27.82
CA ARG A 368 31.60 -6.29 26.45
C ARG A 368 31.85 -4.90 25.86
N SER A 369 32.67 -4.87 24.81
CA SER A 369 32.93 -3.68 24.00
C SER A 369 31.83 -3.47 22.96
N PRO A 370 31.25 -2.25 22.80
CA PRO A 370 30.19 -1.99 21.81
C PRO A 370 30.54 -2.35 20.36
N LYS A 371 31.82 -2.60 20.07
CA LYS A 371 32.32 -3.07 18.77
C LYS A 371 31.67 -4.37 18.28
N PHE A 372 31.12 -5.21 19.16
CA PHE A 372 30.48 -6.45 18.71
C PHE A 372 29.20 -6.22 17.88
N LEU A 373 28.65 -5.00 17.89
CA LEU A 373 27.52 -4.60 17.04
C LEU A 373 27.95 -4.25 15.61
N GLN A 374 29.26 -4.17 15.34
CA GLN A 374 29.82 -3.78 14.05
C GLN A 374 30.06 -5.02 13.18
N GLY A 375 30.07 -4.85 11.85
CA GLY A 375 30.29 -5.94 10.90
C GLY A 375 30.87 -5.46 9.57
N GLN A 376 30.65 -6.21 8.50
CA GLN A 376 31.39 -6.04 7.23
C GLN A 376 31.15 -4.70 6.53
N ARG A 377 29.92 -4.17 6.61
CA ARG A 377 29.54 -2.90 5.96
C ARG A 377 29.61 -1.70 6.90
N THR A 378 30.06 -1.89 8.14
CA THR A 378 30.31 -0.78 9.06
C THR A 378 31.48 0.04 8.54
N ASP A 379 31.28 1.33 8.31
CA ASP A 379 32.31 2.21 7.76
C ASP A 379 33.50 2.38 8.72
N ALA A 380 34.68 1.94 8.27
CA ALA A 380 35.90 1.97 9.07
C ALA A 380 36.39 3.40 9.36
N ALA A 381 36.14 4.36 8.47
CA ALA A 381 36.54 5.76 8.67
C ALA A 381 35.77 6.39 9.84
N THR A 382 34.44 6.24 9.85
CA THR A 382 33.57 6.73 10.93
C THR A 382 33.90 6.07 12.28
N ILE A 383 34.26 4.78 12.29
CA ILE A 383 34.69 4.09 13.52
C ILE A 383 35.99 4.70 14.09
N ASP A 384 36.94 5.09 13.24
CA ASP A 384 38.17 5.73 13.71
C ASP A 384 37.90 7.13 14.27
N GLU A 385 37.00 7.90 13.66
CA GLU A 385 36.56 9.20 14.20
C GLU A 385 35.93 9.07 15.59
N ILE A 386 35.08 8.06 15.81
CA ILE A 386 34.50 7.74 17.11
C ILE A 386 35.59 7.40 18.12
N ARG A 387 36.57 6.58 17.74
CA ARG A 387 37.70 6.19 18.61
C ARG A 387 38.54 7.40 19.01
N GLN A 388 38.85 8.29 18.08
CA GLN A 388 39.58 9.53 18.35
C GLN A 388 38.79 10.47 19.27
N ALA A 389 37.46 10.55 19.08
CA ALA A 389 36.60 11.36 19.93
C ALA A 389 36.55 10.88 21.39
N ILE A 390 36.49 9.56 21.58
CA ILE A 390 36.57 8.92 22.89
C ILE A 390 37.94 9.18 23.56
N ALA A 391 39.03 9.13 22.80
CA ALA A 391 40.38 9.35 23.33
C ALA A 391 40.63 10.81 23.77
N LEU A 392 39.97 11.77 23.11
CA LEU A 392 40.07 13.22 23.37
C LEU A 392 38.92 13.77 24.24
N PRO A 393 38.34 12.94 25.12
CA PRO A 393 36.99 13.03 25.69
C PRO A 393 36.09 14.14 25.09
N ARG A 394 35.72 14.01 23.82
CA ARG A 394 34.82 14.95 23.11
C ARG A 394 33.53 14.25 22.70
N ALA A 395 32.44 15.02 22.65
CA ALA A 395 31.18 14.52 22.10
C ALA A 395 31.29 14.32 20.58
N ILE A 396 30.64 13.28 20.05
CA ILE A 396 30.57 13.00 18.62
C ILE A 396 29.18 12.51 18.24
N ARG A 397 28.74 12.86 17.03
CA ARG A 397 27.59 12.28 16.37
C ARG A 397 28.06 11.52 15.15
N ALA A 398 27.52 10.32 14.93
CA ALA A 398 27.89 9.47 13.82
C ALA A 398 26.68 8.65 13.35
N GLU A 399 26.62 8.35 12.06
CA GLU A 399 25.68 7.38 11.50
C GLU A 399 26.48 6.18 10.98
N ILE A 400 26.23 4.98 11.52
CA ILE A 400 26.91 3.75 11.09
C ILE A 400 25.92 2.60 10.89
N ILE A 401 26.35 1.57 10.19
CA ILE A 401 25.64 0.29 10.11
C ILE A 401 26.08 -0.59 11.27
N ASN A 402 25.09 -1.08 12.02
CA ASN A 402 25.26 -2.11 13.04
C ASN A 402 24.48 -3.38 12.65
N TYR A 403 24.74 -4.44 13.40
CA TYR A 403 24.17 -5.76 13.23
C TYR A 403 23.46 -6.19 14.51
N THR A 404 22.23 -6.67 14.37
CA THR A 404 21.48 -7.31 15.45
C THR A 404 22.04 -8.71 15.75
N ARG A 405 21.58 -9.34 16.84
CA ARG A 405 22.00 -10.68 17.26
C ARG A 405 21.78 -11.76 16.19
N ASP A 406 20.70 -11.65 15.44
CA ASP A 406 20.34 -12.54 14.32
C ASP A 406 21.03 -12.17 12.99
N GLY A 407 21.87 -11.12 12.99
CA GLY A 407 22.68 -10.71 11.85
C GLY A 407 22.00 -9.70 10.91
N ARG A 408 20.84 -9.14 11.26
CA ARG A 408 20.16 -8.12 10.46
C ARG A 408 20.93 -6.80 10.53
N GLU A 409 21.21 -6.23 9.35
CA GLU A 409 21.79 -4.90 9.22
C GLU A 409 20.76 -3.83 9.57
N TYR A 410 21.17 -2.82 10.34
CA TYR A 410 20.37 -1.64 10.60
C TYR A 410 21.25 -0.39 10.69
N TRP A 411 20.73 0.73 10.20
CA TRP A 411 21.39 2.02 10.33
C TRP A 411 21.09 2.62 11.70
N VAL A 412 22.14 3.04 12.40
CA VAL A 412 22.02 3.74 13.66
C VAL A 412 22.61 5.14 13.55
N GLY A 413 21.80 6.14 13.85
CA GLY A 413 22.28 7.48 14.16
C GLY A 413 22.56 7.57 15.66
N MET A 414 23.83 7.74 16.04
CA MET A 414 24.25 7.76 17.43
C MET A 414 24.93 9.07 17.85
N SER A 415 24.72 9.45 19.10
CA SER A 415 25.43 10.53 19.78
C SER A 415 26.14 9.98 21.00
N ILE A 416 27.45 10.18 21.09
CA ILE A 416 28.30 9.71 22.18
C ILE A 416 28.84 10.93 22.92
N ALA A 417 28.65 10.99 24.23
CA ALA A 417 29.11 12.09 25.08
C ALA A 417 29.83 11.57 26.33
N PRO A 418 30.93 12.20 26.77
CA PRO A 418 31.62 11.84 28.01
C PRO A 418 30.88 12.38 29.24
N ILE A 419 30.83 11.59 30.31
CA ILE A 419 30.48 12.04 31.66
C ILE A 419 31.77 12.39 32.38
N ILE A 420 31.97 13.68 32.63
CA ILE A 420 33.16 14.21 33.30
C ILE A 420 32.93 14.20 34.82
N GLY A 421 33.85 13.58 35.55
CA GLY A 421 33.85 13.57 37.01
C GLY A 421 34.35 14.89 37.61
N PRO A 422 34.27 15.05 38.94
CA PRO A 422 34.70 16.27 39.65
C PRO A 422 36.20 16.61 39.48
N ASP A 423 37.01 15.63 39.09
CA ASP A 423 38.45 15.75 38.83
C ASP A 423 38.78 16.18 37.38
N GLY A 424 37.76 16.47 36.57
CA GLY A 424 37.91 16.87 35.17
C GLY A 424 38.23 15.72 34.22
N ARG A 425 38.21 14.46 34.68
CA ARG A 425 38.43 13.28 33.84
C ARG A 425 37.11 12.63 33.44
N ALA A 426 37.05 12.06 32.23
CA ALA A 426 35.90 11.25 31.83
C ALA A 426 35.85 9.98 32.69
N THR A 427 34.71 9.73 33.33
CA THR A 427 34.46 8.52 34.14
C THR A 427 33.68 7.48 33.34
N HIS A 428 32.77 7.93 32.48
CA HIS A 428 31.90 7.11 31.65
C HIS A 428 31.63 7.80 30.31
N PHE A 429 31.11 7.06 29.35
CA PHE A 429 30.54 7.62 28.12
C PHE A 429 29.09 7.17 27.97
N VAL A 430 28.21 8.08 27.59
CA VAL A 430 26.81 7.78 27.26
C VAL A 430 26.66 7.84 25.75
N ALA A 431 26.26 6.73 25.15
CA ALA A 431 25.84 6.64 23.78
C ALA A 431 24.32 6.52 23.71
N THR A 432 23.70 7.39 22.93
CA THR A 432 22.28 7.28 22.55
C THR A 432 22.22 6.94 21.07
N GLY A 433 21.42 5.94 20.69
CA GLY A 433 21.34 5.46 19.31
C GLY A 433 19.91 5.26 18.86
N ARG A 434 19.56 5.85 17.72
CA ARG A 434 18.26 5.67 17.06
C ARG A 434 18.41 4.80 15.82
N ASP A 435 17.55 3.79 15.68
CA ASP A 435 17.41 3.07 14.43
C ASP A 435 16.78 4.02 13.38
N ILE A 436 17.53 4.33 12.34
CA ILE A 436 17.13 5.22 11.25
C ILE A 436 16.98 4.47 9.93
N THR A 437 16.87 3.14 9.97
CA THR A 437 16.77 2.28 8.79
C THR A 437 15.56 2.66 7.94
N ASP A 438 14.37 2.78 8.52
CA ASP A 438 13.15 3.15 7.79
C ASP A 438 13.28 4.51 7.10
N ARG A 439 13.92 5.49 7.75
CA ARG A 439 14.18 6.81 7.17
C ARG A 439 15.11 6.73 5.97
N LYS A 440 16.22 5.98 6.10
CA LYS A 440 17.20 5.80 5.01
C LYS A 440 16.57 5.03 3.85
N SER A 441 15.86 3.94 4.12
CA SER A 441 15.16 3.15 3.11
C SER A 441 13.98 3.87 2.47
N ALA A 442 13.29 4.78 3.17
CA ALA A 442 12.24 5.62 2.58
C ALA A 442 12.83 6.70 1.65
N ALA A 443 13.93 7.34 2.05
CA ALA A 443 14.64 8.30 1.21
C ALA A 443 15.22 7.63 -0.05
N GLU A 444 15.82 6.45 0.09
CA GLU A 444 16.29 5.65 -1.05
C GLU A 444 15.14 5.21 -1.95
N ARG A 445 14.01 4.72 -1.40
CA ARG A 445 12.83 4.37 -2.20
C ARG A 445 12.22 5.57 -2.93
N LEU A 446 12.21 6.74 -2.32
CA LEU A 446 11.74 7.96 -2.97
C LEU A 446 12.66 8.36 -4.11
N ALA A 447 13.98 8.40 -3.86
CA ALA A 447 14.97 8.69 -4.88
C ALA A 447 14.92 7.66 -6.02
N GLU A 448 14.79 6.38 -5.71
CA GLU A 448 14.63 5.31 -6.70
C GLU A 448 13.30 5.43 -7.45
N SER A 449 12.22 5.87 -6.81
CA SER A 449 10.93 6.12 -7.46
C SER A 449 10.98 7.36 -8.36
N GLU A 450 11.64 8.43 -7.95
CA GLU A 450 11.85 9.65 -8.76
C GLU A 450 12.76 9.36 -9.95
N GLU A 451 13.84 8.60 -9.73
CA GLU A 451 14.74 8.14 -10.79
C GLU A 451 14.01 7.18 -11.74
N ARG A 452 13.24 6.20 -11.23
CA ARG A 452 12.40 5.33 -12.06
C ARG A 452 11.36 6.12 -12.84
N PHE A 453 10.70 7.12 -12.24
CA PHE A 453 9.74 7.96 -12.94
C PHE A 453 10.42 8.76 -14.06
N SER A 454 11.56 9.38 -13.78
CA SER A 454 12.37 10.10 -14.77
C SER A 454 12.80 9.18 -15.91
N ILE A 455 13.28 7.98 -15.60
CA ILE A 455 13.68 6.97 -16.60
C ILE A 455 12.48 6.50 -17.42
N VAL A 456 11.34 6.18 -16.80
CA VAL A 456 10.12 5.78 -17.53
C VAL A 456 9.63 6.90 -18.44
N ALA A 457 9.64 8.15 -17.96
CA ALA A 457 9.27 9.33 -18.73
C ALA A 457 10.25 9.66 -19.87
N MET A 458 11.54 9.33 -19.73
CA MET A 458 12.54 9.44 -20.78
C MET A 458 12.45 8.29 -21.79
N MET A 459 12.10 7.08 -21.34
CA MET A 459 11.99 5.89 -22.17
C MET A 459 10.74 5.88 -23.06
N THR A 460 9.65 6.51 -22.63
CA THR A 460 8.49 6.72 -23.52
C THR A 460 8.89 7.65 -24.65
N THR A 461 8.72 7.23 -25.90
CA THR A 461 8.99 8.04 -27.11
C THR A 461 8.07 9.28 -27.21
N ASP A 462 7.11 9.42 -26.30
CA ASP A 462 6.16 10.52 -26.26
C ASP A 462 6.80 11.75 -25.59
N ALA A 463 6.39 12.95 -26.04
CA ALA A 463 6.70 14.19 -25.34
C ALA A 463 5.70 14.39 -24.20
N ILE A 464 6.18 14.25 -22.96
CA ILE A 464 5.36 14.39 -21.76
C ILE A 464 5.29 15.86 -21.36
N TRP A 465 4.10 16.31 -21.01
CA TRP A 465 3.85 17.65 -20.51
C TRP A 465 3.10 17.61 -19.17
N ASP A 466 3.42 18.58 -18.32
CA ASP A 466 2.82 18.79 -17.01
C ASP A 466 2.37 20.25 -16.91
N TRP A 467 1.06 20.44 -16.87
CA TRP A 467 0.42 21.74 -16.85
C TRP A 467 -0.16 22.04 -15.46
N ASP A 468 0.38 23.06 -14.81
CA ASP A 468 -0.25 23.68 -13.64
C ASP A 468 -1.34 24.64 -14.12
N ILE A 469 -2.60 24.27 -13.89
CA ILE A 469 -3.77 25.02 -14.37
C ILE A 469 -3.93 26.33 -13.58
N ALA A 470 -3.46 26.37 -12.33
CA ALA A 470 -3.60 27.54 -11.47
C ALA A 470 -2.60 28.64 -11.85
N THR A 471 -1.36 28.27 -12.19
CA THR A 471 -0.32 29.24 -12.59
C THR A 471 -0.27 29.47 -14.11
N GLY A 472 -0.73 28.51 -14.90
CA GLY A 472 -0.59 28.51 -16.37
C GLY A 472 0.74 27.95 -16.87
N ASP A 473 1.59 27.46 -15.98
CA ASP A 473 2.91 26.93 -16.32
C ASP A 473 2.82 25.54 -16.93
N VAL A 474 3.53 25.32 -18.04
CA VAL A 474 3.63 24.00 -18.68
C VAL A 474 5.10 23.59 -18.73
N GLN A 475 5.40 22.45 -18.12
CA GLN A 475 6.70 21.81 -18.17
C GLN A 475 6.68 20.67 -19.18
N TRP A 476 7.74 20.51 -19.96
CA TRP A 476 7.91 19.42 -20.91
C TRP A 476 9.09 18.54 -20.50
N ASN A 477 9.05 17.25 -20.85
CA ASN A 477 10.23 16.40 -20.80
C ASN A 477 11.15 16.67 -22.01
N SER A 478 12.39 16.18 -21.93
CA SER A 478 13.41 16.36 -22.98
C SER A 478 13.02 15.80 -24.36
N ASN A 479 11.98 14.96 -24.44
CA ASN A 479 11.53 14.37 -25.69
C ASN A 479 10.79 15.35 -26.60
N ILE A 480 10.32 16.50 -26.07
CA ILE A 480 9.75 17.56 -26.91
C ILE A 480 10.76 18.10 -27.94
N ALA A 481 12.05 18.12 -27.56
CA ALA A 481 13.15 18.52 -28.44
C ALA A 481 13.50 17.42 -29.44
N SER A 482 13.64 16.16 -29.01
CA SER A 482 14.03 15.07 -29.90
C SER A 482 12.93 14.66 -30.89
N VAL A 483 11.66 14.68 -30.49
CA VAL A 483 10.52 14.24 -31.31
C VAL A 483 9.98 15.38 -32.17
N PHE A 484 9.82 16.57 -31.60
CA PHE A 484 9.16 17.68 -32.28
C PHE A 484 10.09 18.85 -32.61
N GLY A 485 11.36 18.83 -32.18
CA GLY A 485 12.35 19.85 -32.51
C GLY A 485 12.12 21.21 -31.82
N HIS A 486 11.42 21.22 -30.68
CA HIS A 486 11.27 22.43 -29.87
C HIS A 486 12.24 22.36 -28.70
N ASP A 487 13.17 23.32 -28.60
CA ASP A 487 14.09 23.40 -27.47
C ASP A 487 13.36 23.73 -26.16
N ASP A 488 13.84 23.18 -25.04
CA ASP A 488 13.30 23.35 -23.69
C ASP A 488 13.22 24.84 -23.31
N VAL A 489 12.01 25.39 -23.30
CA VAL A 489 11.74 26.69 -22.70
C VAL A 489 10.67 26.47 -21.63
N PRO A 490 10.97 26.68 -20.34
CA PRO A 490 9.93 26.92 -19.35
C PRO A 490 9.28 28.24 -19.74
N VAL A 491 8.01 28.21 -20.13
CA VAL A 491 7.33 29.41 -20.62
C VAL A 491 6.22 29.81 -19.66
N GLU A 492 6.31 31.04 -19.14
CA GLU A 492 5.13 31.77 -18.69
C GLU A 492 4.09 31.77 -19.85
N ASP A 493 2.81 31.47 -19.59
CA ASP A 493 1.75 31.28 -20.60
C ASP A 493 1.90 30.02 -21.50
N GLY A 494 2.36 28.89 -20.93
CA GLY A 494 2.60 27.63 -21.66
C GLY A 494 1.41 27.13 -22.51
N PHE A 495 0.18 27.37 -22.06
CA PHE A 495 -1.05 27.05 -22.81
C PHE A 495 -1.13 27.75 -24.18
N ARG A 496 -0.80 29.05 -24.23
CA ARG A 496 -0.87 29.83 -25.48
C ARG A 496 0.16 29.37 -26.51
N ILE A 497 1.32 28.91 -26.05
CA ILE A 497 2.36 28.38 -26.93
C ILE A 497 1.96 27.04 -27.52
N TRP A 498 1.37 26.17 -26.70
CA TRP A 498 0.78 24.94 -27.20
C TRP A 498 -0.30 25.23 -28.25
N GLU A 499 -1.23 26.15 -27.97
CA GLU A 499 -2.27 26.58 -28.92
C GLU A 499 -1.69 27.08 -30.25
N ALA A 500 -0.63 27.89 -30.20
CA ALA A 500 0.03 28.43 -31.38
C ALA A 500 0.70 27.36 -32.26
N LYS A 501 1.06 26.22 -31.68
CA LYS A 501 1.65 25.07 -32.38
C LYS A 501 0.59 24.15 -33.00
N ILE A 502 -0.69 24.32 -32.70
CA ILE A 502 -1.78 23.58 -33.36
C ILE A 502 -2.03 24.16 -34.74
N HIS A 503 -2.25 23.31 -35.73
CA HIS A 503 -2.64 23.69 -37.08
C HIS A 503 -3.90 24.60 -37.07
N PRO A 504 -3.94 25.67 -37.89
CA PRO A 504 -5.05 26.63 -37.88
C PRO A 504 -6.45 26.00 -37.98
N ASP A 505 -6.63 25.02 -38.87
CA ASP A 505 -7.92 24.32 -39.04
C ASP A 505 -8.35 23.49 -37.82
N ASP A 506 -7.39 23.00 -37.03
CA ASP A 506 -7.65 22.11 -35.89
C ASP A 506 -7.80 22.90 -34.59
N ARG A 507 -7.17 24.08 -34.50
CA ARG A 507 -7.02 24.87 -33.27
C ARG A 507 -8.33 25.11 -32.53
N ALA A 508 -9.35 25.63 -33.21
CA ALA A 508 -10.62 25.97 -32.57
C ALA A 508 -11.30 24.76 -31.92
N ARG A 509 -11.24 23.60 -32.58
CA ARG A 509 -11.80 22.34 -32.09
C ARG A 509 -11.03 21.83 -30.87
N VAL A 510 -9.70 21.78 -30.95
CA VAL A 510 -8.84 21.22 -29.91
C VAL A 510 -8.87 22.07 -28.64
N VAL A 511 -8.80 23.40 -28.78
CA VAL A 511 -8.90 24.33 -27.64
C VAL A 511 -10.28 24.24 -26.96
N SER A 512 -11.36 24.16 -27.74
CA SER A 512 -12.70 23.98 -27.15
C SER A 512 -12.81 22.64 -26.41
N SER A 513 -12.18 21.58 -26.92
CA SER A 513 -12.20 20.24 -26.32
C SER A 513 -11.49 20.20 -24.98
N ILE A 514 -10.28 20.77 -24.89
CA ILE A 514 -9.50 20.77 -23.63
C ILE A 514 -10.15 21.64 -22.55
N LEU A 515 -10.69 22.82 -22.92
CA LEU A 515 -11.39 23.70 -21.98
C LEU A 515 -12.67 23.03 -21.43
N ALA A 516 -13.44 22.38 -22.30
CA ALA A 516 -14.63 21.62 -21.86
C ALA A 516 -14.28 20.47 -20.90
N ALA A 517 -13.13 19.82 -21.08
CA ALA A 517 -12.66 18.77 -20.18
C ALA A 517 -12.25 19.32 -18.80
N ILE A 518 -11.60 20.48 -18.77
CA ILE A 518 -11.17 21.17 -17.54
C ILE A 518 -12.38 21.65 -16.73
N ASP A 519 -13.31 22.36 -17.39
CA ASP A 519 -14.52 22.93 -16.78
C ASP A 519 -15.55 21.86 -16.41
N GLY A 520 -15.53 20.72 -17.11
CA GLY A 520 -16.39 19.58 -16.85
C GLY A 520 -15.91 18.68 -15.70
N ASN A 521 -16.49 17.49 -15.63
CA ASN A 521 -16.13 16.44 -14.65
C ASN A 521 -15.25 15.33 -15.24
N ALA A 522 -14.67 15.54 -16.43
CA ALA A 522 -13.79 14.56 -17.04
C ALA A 522 -12.48 14.46 -16.25
N ASN A 523 -11.97 13.24 -16.08
CA ASN A 523 -10.66 12.97 -15.48
C ASN A 523 -9.58 12.74 -16.55
N THR A 524 -9.98 12.58 -17.81
CA THR A 524 -9.07 12.36 -18.94
C THR A 524 -9.52 13.18 -20.13
N TRP A 525 -8.57 13.58 -20.96
CA TRP A 525 -8.76 14.25 -22.23
C TRP A 525 -7.90 13.54 -23.28
N LEU A 526 -8.44 13.44 -24.49
CA LEU A 526 -7.81 12.77 -25.61
C LEU A 526 -8.20 13.49 -26.90
N GLU A 527 -7.21 13.88 -27.70
CA GLU A 527 -7.46 14.51 -28.99
C GLU A 527 -6.42 14.10 -30.04
N GLU A 528 -6.86 14.09 -31.30
CA GLU A 528 -5.99 13.94 -32.45
C GLU A 528 -5.98 15.23 -33.25
N TYR A 529 -4.78 15.74 -33.57
CA TYR A 529 -4.62 16.97 -34.34
C TYR A 529 -3.22 17.09 -34.95
N ARG A 530 -3.05 18.10 -35.81
CA ARG A 530 -1.76 18.41 -36.40
C ARG A 530 -0.97 19.37 -35.52
N PHE A 531 0.18 18.92 -35.05
CA PHE A 531 1.09 19.70 -34.21
C PHE A 531 2.33 20.13 -34.98
N ARG A 532 2.68 21.41 -34.90
CA ARG A 532 3.79 22.01 -35.65
C ARG A 532 5.13 21.63 -35.03
N ARG A 533 6.05 21.11 -35.83
CA ARG A 533 7.45 20.84 -35.45
C ARG A 533 8.29 22.11 -35.49
N GLY A 534 9.47 22.08 -34.88
CA GLY A 534 10.47 23.16 -34.95
C GLY A 534 10.94 23.49 -36.37
N THR A 535 10.87 22.52 -37.29
CA THR A 535 11.16 22.71 -38.73
C THR A 535 10.05 23.47 -39.47
N GLY A 536 8.89 23.68 -38.85
CA GLY A 536 7.73 24.33 -39.44
C GLY A 536 6.75 23.40 -40.16
N THR A 537 7.07 22.10 -40.32
CA THR A 537 6.13 21.09 -40.81
C THR A 537 5.17 20.63 -39.71
N TYR A 538 4.11 19.92 -40.06
CA TYR A 538 3.16 19.37 -39.09
C TYR A 538 3.33 17.86 -38.95
N ALA A 539 3.21 17.37 -37.71
CA ALA A 539 3.07 15.97 -37.34
C ALA A 539 1.62 15.69 -37.00
N GLU A 540 1.12 14.50 -37.35
CA GLU A 540 -0.13 14.01 -36.76
C GLU A 540 0.17 13.48 -35.37
N VAL A 541 -0.51 14.04 -34.37
CA VAL A 541 -0.29 13.66 -32.97
C VAL A 541 -1.56 13.16 -32.32
N LEU A 542 -1.37 12.22 -31.40
CA LEU A 542 -2.34 11.84 -30.39
C LEU A 542 -1.89 12.45 -29.06
N ASP A 543 -2.69 13.36 -28.52
CA ASP A 543 -2.42 14.00 -27.23
C ASP A 543 -3.40 13.47 -26.19
N GLN A 544 -2.87 13.00 -25.07
CA GLN A 544 -3.65 12.44 -23.97
C GLN A 544 -3.20 13.05 -22.65
N GLY A 545 -4.14 13.56 -21.86
CA GLY A 545 -3.86 14.08 -20.52
C GLY A 545 -4.82 13.58 -19.45
N HIS A 546 -4.31 13.40 -18.25
CA HIS A 546 -5.07 13.10 -17.04
C HIS A 546 -5.19 14.36 -16.18
N ILE A 547 -6.40 14.66 -15.74
CA ILE A 547 -6.75 15.88 -15.00
C ILE A 547 -6.77 15.56 -13.51
N ILE A 548 -6.00 16.30 -12.73
CA ILE A 548 -5.94 16.22 -11.27
C ILE A 548 -6.80 17.34 -10.71
N ARG A 549 -7.73 16.98 -9.83
CA ARG A 549 -8.71 17.89 -9.22
C ARG A 549 -8.51 17.97 -7.71
N ASN A 550 -8.81 19.13 -7.13
CA ASN A 550 -8.83 19.31 -5.68
C ASN A 550 -10.10 18.70 -5.05
N THR A 551 -10.21 18.76 -3.72
CA THR A 551 -11.37 18.26 -2.96
C THR A 551 -12.68 18.98 -3.29
N ALA A 552 -12.65 20.15 -3.91
CA ALA A 552 -13.82 20.89 -4.39
C ALA A 552 -14.23 20.53 -5.84
N GLY A 553 -13.51 19.62 -6.50
CA GLY A 553 -13.75 19.21 -7.89
C GLY A 553 -13.15 20.13 -8.95
N THR A 554 -12.46 21.20 -8.55
CA THR A 554 -11.78 22.12 -9.48
C THR A 554 -10.51 21.47 -10.01
N ALA A 555 -10.29 21.52 -11.32
CA ALA A 555 -9.03 21.10 -11.94
C ALA A 555 -7.87 22.00 -11.49
N ILE A 556 -6.80 21.39 -11.01
CA ILE A 556 -5.62 22.10 -10.50
C ILE A 556 -4.35 21.80 -11.30
N ARG A 557 -4.27 20.62 -11.94
CA ARG A 557 -3.10 20.19 -12.70
C ARG A 557 -3.51 19.18 -13.77
N MET A 558 -2.77 19.11 -14.86
CA MET A 558 -3.01 18.13 -15.91
C MET A 558 -1.67 17.58 -16.41
N VAL A 559 -1.54 16.25 -16.44
CA VAL A 559 -0.31 15.58 -16.87
C VAL A 559 -0.63 14.69 -18.05
N GLY A 560 0.12 14.82 -19.13
CA GLY A 560 -0.18 14.14 -20.38
C GLY A 560 1.04 13.89 -21.24
N GLY A 561 0.79 13.28 -22.40
CA GLY A 561 1.82 12.97 -23.38
C GLY A 561 1.28 13.16 -24.80
N VAL A 562 2.13 13.74 -25.65
CA VAL A 562 1.91 13.88 -27.08
C VAL A 562 2.72 12.81 -27.80
N ARG A 563 2.02 11.92 -28.51
CA ARG A 563 2.64 10.90 -29.36
C ARG A 563 2.55 11.31 -30.82
N ASP A 564 3.67 11.21 -31.53
CA ASP A 564 3.70 11.31 -32.99
C ASP A 564 3.21 10.00 -33.61
N VAL A 565 2.07 10.06 -34.32
CA VAL A 565 1.44 8.91 -34.96
C VAL A 565 1.57 8.92 -36.48
N THR A 566 2.34 9.88 -37.03
CA THR A 566 2.49 10.10 -38.48
C THR A 566 2.94 8.83 -39.21
N GLU A 567 3.99 8.16 -38.70
CA GLU A 567 4.53 6.95 -39.34
C GLU A 567 3.60 5.74 -39.20
N THR A 568 3.00 5.57 -38.02
CA THR A 568 2.06 4.47 -37.75
C THR A 568 0.86 4.53 -38.69
N ARG A 569 0.26 5.72 -38.86
CA ARG A 569 -0.87 5.92 -39.77
C ARG A 569 -0.50 5.68 -41.23
N LEU A 570 0.67 6.16 -41.66
CA LEU A 570 1.16 5.92 -43.02
C LEU A 570 1.34 4.42 -43.31
N ASN A 571 1.91 3.68 -42.36
CA ASN A 571 2.15 2.24 -42.51
C ASN A 571 0.85 1.42 -42.48
N GLU A 572 -0.11 1.80 -41.61
CA GLU A 572 -1.42 1.17 -41.57
C GLU A 572 -2.20 1.37 -42.87
N ALA A 573 -2.18 2.59 -43.42
CA ALA A 573 -2.78 2.90 -44.71
C ALA A 573 -2.16 2.07 -45.85
N LYS A 574 -0.82 1.97 -45.89
CA LYS A 574 -0.10 1.11 -46.87
C LYS A 574 -0.50 -0.36 -46.72
N ARG A 575 -0.65 -0.86 -45.49
CA ARG A 575 -1.02 -2.26 -45.23
C ARG A 575 -2.44 -2.56 -45.69
N LEU A 576 -3.40 -1.70 -45.38
CA LEU A 576 -4.79 -1.82 -45.86
C LEU A 576 -4.86 -1.77 -47.39
N GLN A 577 -4.04 -0.93 -48.03
CA GLN A 577 -3.96 -0.86 -49.49
C GLN A 577 -3.39 -2.17 -50.08
N ALA A 578 -2.34 -2.73 -49.49
CA ALA A 578 -1.77 -4.02 -49.91
C ALA A 578 -2.79 -5.18 -49.75
N GLN A 579 -3.55 -5.21 -48.64
CA GLN A 579 -4.59 -6.21 -48.42
C GLN A 579 -5.75 -6.09 -49.43
N ARG A 580 -6.12 -4.87 -49.83
CA ARG A 580 -7.11 -4.68 -50.91
C ARG A 580 -6.61 -5.19 -52.24
N LEU A 581 -5.35 -4.93 -52.59
CA LEU A 581 -4.71 -5.47 -53.80
C LEU A 581 -4.70 -7.00 -53.81
N GLU A 582 -4.34 -7.62 -52.68
CA GLU A 582 -4.32 -9.07 -52.52
C GLU A 582 -5.72 -9.69 -52.66
N ALA A 583 -6.73 -9.12 -52.00
CA ALA A 583 -8.12 -9.59 -52.06
C ALA A 583 -8.70 -9.47 -53.48
N ILE A 584 -8.44 -8.36 -54.18
CA ILE A 584 -8.84 -8.19 -55.57
C ILE A 584 -8.10 -9.19 -56.48
N GLY A 585 -6.82 -9.44 -56.23
CA GLY A 585 -6.03 -10.41 -56.98
C GLY A 585 -6.54 -11.86 -56.88
N GLN A 586 -6.94 -12.30 -55.67
CA GLN A 586 -7.51 -13.64 -55.45
C GLN A 586 -8.87 -13.81 -56.13
N LEU A 587 -9.77 -12.83 -55.99
CA LEU A 587 -11.10 -12.87 -56.60
C LEU A 587 -11.04 -12.82 -58.13
N THR A 588 -10.13 -12.03 -58.69
CA THR A 588 -9.99 -11.88 -60.14
C THR A 588 -9.44 -13.15 -60.79
N GLY A 589 -8.58 -13.91 -60.10
CA GLY A 589 -8.03 -15.17 -60.61
C GLY A 589 -9.08 -16.25 -60.86
N GLY A 590 -9.97 -16.49 -59.89
CA GLY A 590 -11.05 -17.49 -60.03
C GLY A 590 -12.08 -17.08 -61.08
N VAL A 591 -12.51 -15.82 -61.06
CA VAL A 591 -13.49 -15.30 -62.03
C VAL A 591 -12.92 -15.33 -63.46
N ALA A 592 -11.65 -14.98 -63.65
CA ALA A 592 -11.04 -14.98 -64.97
C ALA A 592 -10.87 -16.40 -65.56
N HIS A 593 -10.67 -17.41 -64.72
CA HIS A 593 -10.68 -18.82 -65.15
C HIS A 593 -12.02 -19.17 -65.80
N ASP A 594 -13.14 -18.88 -65.13
CA ASP A 594 -14.48 -19.16 -65.63
C ASP A 594 -14.77 -18.40 -66.94
N PHE A 595 -14.37 -17.13 -67.02
CA PHE A 595 -14.48 -16.35 -68.26
C PHE A 595 -13.65 -16.94 -69.39
N ASN A 596 -12.44 -17.43 -69.12
CA ASN A 596 -11.58 -18.04 -70.13
C ASN A 596 -12.17 -19.34 -70.67
N ASN A 597 -12.81 -20.15 -69.82
CA ASN A 597 -13.52 -21.37 -70.27
C ASN A 597 -14.66 -21.04 -71.23
N LEU A 598 -15.52 -20.08 -70.86
CA LEU A 598 -16.59 -19.61 -71.74
C LEU A 598 -16.05 -19.02 -73.06
N LEU A 599 -15.01 -18.20 -72.98
CA LEU A 599 -14.39 -17.58 -74.16
C LEU A 599 -13.73 -18.61 -75.07
N THR A 600 -13.18 -19.70 -74.54
CA THR A 600 -12.59 -20.79 -75.32
C THR A 600 -13.64 -21.38 -76.26
N VAL A 601 -14.81 -21.73 -75.72
CA VAL A 601 -15.92 -22.31 -76.49
C VAL A 601 -16.47 -21.31 -77.50
N ILE A 602 -16.70 -20.05 -77.08
CA ILE A 602 -17.27 -19.01 -77.96
C ILE A 602 -16.31 -18.66 -79.11
N ILE A 603 -15.01 -18.51 -78.84
CA ILE A 603 -14.01 -18.21 -79.88
C ILE A 603 -13.90 -19.40 -80.85
N GLY A 604 -13.78 -20.62 -80.34
CA GLY A 604 -13.61 -21.81 -81.17
C GLY A 604 -14.83 -22.14 -82.04
N THR A 605 -16.04 -22.01 -81.52
CA THR A 605 -17.28 -22.21 -82.29
C THR A 605 -17.49 -21.11 -83.32
N ALA A 606 -17.21 -19.84 -82.98
CA ALA A 606 -17.31 -18.74 -83.93
C ALA A 606 -16.29 -18.85 -85.08
N GLU A 607 -15.08 -19.35 -84.80
CA GLU A 607 -14.06 -19.64 -85.82
C GLU A 607 -14.53 -20.79 -86.73
N THR A 608 -15.01 -21.89 -86.16
CA THR A 608 -15.51 -23.05 -86.92
C THR A 608 -16.69 -22.65 -87.83
N LEU A 609 -17.64 -21.88 -87.31
CA LEU A 609 -18.76 -21.34 -88.09
C LEU A 609 -18.28 -20.39 -89.21
N ALA A 610 -17.25 -19.58 -88.95
CA ALA A 610 -16.72 -18.67 -89.96
C ALA A 610 -16.07 -19.41 -91.15
N ASP A 611 -15.49 -20.59 -90.89
CA ASP A 611 -14.79 -21.42 -91.87
C ASP A 611 -15.72 -22.40 -92.61
N GLU A 612 -16.77 -22.92 -91.97
CA GLU A 612 -17.68 -23.93 -92.55
C GLU A 612 -18.91 -23.35 -93.27
N ILE A 613 -19.29 -22.11 -92.97
CA ILE A 613 -20.44 -21.46 -93.61
C ILE A 613 -20.09 -20.97 -95.02
N ALA A 614 -20.74 -21.56 -96.02
CA ALA A 614 -20.60 -21.15 -97.43
C ALA A 614 -21.38 -19.86 -97.78
N ASP A 615 -22.43 -19.51 -97.03
CA ASP A 615 -23.22 -18.29 -97.27
C ASP A 615 -22.42 -17.03 -96.88
N PRO A 616 -22.16 -16.09 -97.81
CA PRO A 616 -21.34 -14.90 -97.56
C PRO A 616 -21.85 -14.00 -96.43
N ARG A 617 -23.18 -13.89 -96.25
CA ARG A 617 -23.79 -13.04 -95.22
C ARG A 617 -23.64 -13.67 -93.84
N LEU A 618 -23.90 -14.97 -93.73
CA LEU A 618 -23.75 -15.71 -92.48
C LEU A 618 -22.27 -15.88 -92.10
N SER A 619 -21.37 -16.07 -93.08
CA SER A 619 -19.91 -16.06 -92.86
C SER A 619 -19.42 -14.69 -92.36
N ALA A 620 -19.97 -13.58 -92.86
CA ALA A 620 -19.65 -12.24 -92.35
C ALA A 620 -20.10 -12.04 -90.90
N ILE A 621 -21.28 -12.54 -90.51
CA ILE A 621 -21.78 -12.50 -89.13
C ILE A 621 -20.92 -13.39 -88.21
N ALA A 622 -20.55 -14.59 -88.66
CA ALA A 622 -19.67 -15.48 -87.91
C ALA A 622 -18.27 -14.86 -87.70
N LYS A 623 -17.70 -14.22 -88.72
CA LYS A 623 -16.44 -13.46 -88.63
C LYS A 623 -16.54 -12.28 -87.67
N LEU A 624 -17.69 -11.59 -87.64
CA LEU A 624 -17.94 -10.50 -86.70
C LEU A 624 -18.03 -11.00 -85.26
N ASN A 625 -18.76 -12.11 -85.02
CA ASN A 625 -18.82 -12.75 -83.70
C ASN A 625 -17.44 -13.23 -83.25
N HIS A 626 -16.67 -13.88 -84.12
CA HIS A 626 -15.30 -14.30 -83.82
C HIS A 626 -14.41 -13.10 -83.43
N LYS A 627 -14.54 -11.96 -84.16
CA LYS A 627 -13.83 -10.72 -83.83
C LYS A 627 -14.25 -10.16 -82.46
N ALA A 628 -15.54 -10.14 -82.14
CA ALA A 628 -16.07 -9.65 -80.86
C ALA A 628 -15.63 -10.53 -79.67
N SER A 629 -15.64 -11.85 -79.84
CA SER A 629 -15.22 -12.80 -78.81
C SER A 629 -13.71 -12.70 -78.52
N ARG A 630 -12.89 -12.48 -79.55
CA ARG A 630 -11.47 -12.17 -79.38
C ARG A 630 -11.23 -10.87 -78.61
N GLN A 631 -12.05 -9.85 -78.81
CA GLN A 631 -12.00 -8.62 -78.03
C GLN A 631 -12.39 -8.85 -76.56
N GLY A 632 -13.39 -9.68 -76.29
CA GLY A 632 -13.74 -10.12 -74.93
C GLY A 632 -12.56 -10.81 -74.22
N ALA A 633 -11.85 -11.70 -74.91
CA ALA A 633 -10.65 -12.35 -74.37
C ALA A 633 -9.45 -11.42 -74.17
N ALA A 634 -9.37 -10.30 -74.90
CA ALA A 634 -8.37 -9.26 -74.63
C ALA A 634 -8.70 -8.50 -73.34
N LEU A 635 -9.98 -8.23 -73.07
CA LEU A 635 -10.45 -7.56 -71.86
C LEU A 635 -10.23 -8.41 -70.59
N THR A 636 -10.53 -9.71 -70.64
CA THR A 636 -10.23 -10.63 -69.52
C THR A 636 -8.73 -10.70 -69.23
N ARG A 637 -7.90 -10.65 -70.27
CA ARG A 637 -6.43 -10.54 -70.13
C ARG A 637 -6.00 -9.26 -69.42
N GLN A 638 -6.63 -8.12 -69.73
CA GLN A 638 -6.34 -6.86 -69.03
C GLN A 638 -6.69 -6.93 -67.53
N LEU A 639 -7.77 -7.62 -67.15
CA LEU A 639 -8.14 -7.86 -65.75
C LEU A 639 -7.13 -8.78 -65.02
N LEU A 640 -6.61 -9.81 -65.69
CA LEU A 640 -5.59 -10.71 -65.13
C LEU A 640 -4.23 -10.05 -64.97
N THR A 641 -3.85 -9.22 -65.94
CA THR A 641 -2.67 -8.35 -65.86
C THR A 641 -2.77 -7.43 -64.64
N PHE A 642 -3.96 -6.88 -64.41
CA PHE A 642 -4.27 -6.03 -63.27
C PHE A 642 -4.09 -6.74 -61.92
N ALA A 643 -4.38 -8.04 -61.84
CA ALA A 643 -4.12 -8.87 -60.67
C ALA A 643 -2.64 -9.28 -60.49
N GLY A 644 -1.73 -8.85 -61.37
CA GLY A 644 -0.31 -9.17 -61.31
C GLY A 644 0.02 -10.66 -61.54
N ARG A 645 -0.91 -11.43 -62.09
CA ARG A 645 -0.80 -12.89 -62.25
C ARG A 645 -0.35 -13.36 -63.62
N GLN A 646 -0.06 -12.47 -64.57
CA GLN A 646 0.39 -12.86 -65.90
C GLN A 646 1.86 -12.49 -66.12
N PRO A 647 2.77 -13.46 -66.37
CA PRO A 647 4.12 -13.16 -66.82
C PRO A 647 4.08 -12.55 -68.24
N LEU A 648 4.96 -11.58 -68.51
CA LEU A 648 5.08 -10.98 -69.85
C LEU A 648 5.59 -12.01 -70.85
N GLU A 649 5.09 -12.00 -72.09
CA GLU A 649 5.68 -12.74 -73.21
C GLU A 649 6.47 -11.79 -74.14
N PRO A 650 7.71 -11.39 -73.77
CA PRO A 650 8.46 -10.39 -74.51
C PRO A 650 8.98 -10.94 -75.84
N ALA A 651 8.45 -10.41 -76.95
CA ALA A 651 8.85 -10.77 -78.31
C ALA A 651 9.44 -9.54 -79.05
N PRO A 652 10.31 -9.75 -80.07
CA PRO A 652 10.70 -8.68 -80.98
C PRO A 652 9.47 -8.12 -81.72
N LEU A 653 9.16 -6.85 -81.51
CA LEU A 653 8.00 -6.18 -82.09
C LEU A 653 8.39 -4.88 -82.79
N SER A 654 7.72 -4.57 -83.90
CA SER A 654 7.80 -3.25 -84.54
C SER A 654 6.79 -2.31 -83.89
N ILE A 655 7.28 -1.23 -83.27
CA ILE A 655 6.41 -0.24 -82.61
C ILE A 655 5.42 0.35 -83.61
N ASN A 656 5.91 0.82 -84.75
CA ASN A 656 5.07 1.47 -85.74
C ASN A 656 4.02 0.52 -86.35
N LYS A 657 4.37 -0.77 -86.55
CA LYS A 657 3.40 -1.78 -87.02
C LYS A 657 2.29 -2.00 -85.99
N SER A 658 2.66 -2.05 -84.71
CA SER A 658 1.71 -2.25 -83.60
C SER A 658 0.77 -1.05 -83.44
N ILE A 659 1.30 0.18 -83.44
CA ILE A 659 0.48 1.40 -83.35
C ILE A 659 -0.50 1.51 -84.53
N ARG A 660 -0.04 1.22 -85.76
CA ARG A 660 -0.93 1.22 -86.94
C ARG A 660 -2.04 0.18 -86.85
N ALA A 661 -1.76 -1.00 -86.30
CA ALA A 661 -2.80 -2.03 -86.11
C ALA A 661 -3.90 -1.58 -85.15
N MET A 662 -3.60 -0.68 -84.22
CA MET A 662 -4.54 -0.14 -83.25
C MET A 662 -5.39 1.04 -83.75
N GLU A 663 -5.07 1.63 -84.91
CA GLU A 663 -5.72 2.87 -85.40
C GLU A 663 -7.26 2.78 -85.41
N GLY A 664 -7.82 1.69 -85.94
CA GLY A 664 -9.27 1.49 -85.97
C GLY A 664 -9.90 1.27 -84.59
N LEU A 665 -9.19 0.63 -83.66
CA LEU A 665 -9.66 0.43 -82.28
C LEU A 665 -9.64 1.75 -81.51
N LEU A 666 -8.57 2.52 -81.64
CA LEU A 666 -8.40 3.82 -80.99
C LEU A 666 -9.45 4.83 -81.49
N GLY A 667 -9.70 4.89 -82.80
CA GLY A 667 -10.76 5.74 -83.36
C GLY A 667 -12.14 5.43 -82.77
N THR A 668 -12.45 4.14 -82.56
CA THR A 668 -13.72 3.73 -81.95
C THR A 668 -13.79 4.07 -80.45
N ALA A 669 -12.71 3.88 -79.70
CA ALA A 669 -12.67 4.08 -78.26
C ALA A 669 -12.68 5.56 -77.84
N LEU A 670 -12.09 6.43 -78.66
CA LEU A 670 -11.96 7.87 -78.39
C LEU A 670 -13.21 8.67 -78.76
N GLY A 671 -14.02 8.15 -79.70
CA GLY A 671 -15.23 8.82 -80.20
C GLY A 671 -14.93 9.97 -81.17
N GLU A 672 -15.99 10.52 -81.77
CA GLU A 672 -15.87 11.54 -82.83
C GLU A 672 -15.39 12.92 -82.34
N THR A 673 -15.39 13.15 -81.03
CA THR A 673 -15.00 14.42 -80.41
C THR A 673 -13.48 14.60 -80.26
N ILE A 674 -12.69 13.52 -80.43
CA ILE A 674 -11.23 13.55 -80.32
C ILE A 674 -10.60 13.41 -81.69
N ILE A 675 -9.77 14.37 -82.08
CA ILE A 675 -8.97 14.31 -83.31
C ILE A 675 -7.70 13.53 -83.02
N LEU A 676 -7.63 12.28 -83.50
CA LEU A 676 -6.46 11.41 -83.38
C LEU A 676 -5.45 11.70 -84.49
N GLY A 677 -4.19 11.96 -84.13
CA GLY A 677 -3.08 12.15 -85.06
C GLY A 677 -1.94 11.15 -84.82
N PHE A 678 -1.29 10.72 -85.90
CA PHE A 678 -0.13 9.82 -85.85
C PHE A 678 1.09 10.47 -86.48
N GLU A 679 2.19 10.55 -85.73
CA GLU A 679 3.49 11.06 -86.18
C GLU A 679 4.55 9.97 -85.97
N LEU A 680 4.56 8.98 -86.87
CA LEU A 680 5.37 7.77 -86.70
C LEU A 680 6.73 7.90 -87.42
N ASP A 681 7.81 8.03 -86.65
CA ASP A 681 9.18 8.03 -87.16
C ASP A 681 9.63 6.61 -87.54
N GLY A 682 10.08 6.43 -88.78
CA GLY A 682 10.61 5.16 -89.27
C GLY A 682 11.87 4.67 -88.54
N THR A 683 12.58 5.56 -87.83
CA THR A 683 13.80 5.24 -87.10
C THR A 683 13.56 4.64 -85.70
N ALA A 684 12.33 4.66 -85.18
CA ALA A 684 11.98 4.12 -83.86
C ALA A 684 12.36 2.63 -83.69
N GLY A 685 12.34 1.85 -84.78
CA GLY A 685 12.90 0.49 -84.80
C GLY A 685 12.04 -0.59 -84.14
N HIS A 686 12.71 -1.62 -83.62
CA HIS A 686 12.09 -2.78 -82.96
C HIS A 686 12.43 -2.79 -81.47
N VAL A 687 11.53 -3.31 -80.65
CA VAL A 687 11.73 -3.46 -79.20
C VAL A 687 11.37 -4.87 -78.77
N ARG A 688 11.86 -5.29 -77.60
CA ARG A 688 11.49 -6.56 -76.99
C ARG A 688 10.44 -6.30 -75.92
N ALA A 689 9.17 -6.48 -76.24
CA ALA A 689 8.07 -6.30 -75.29
C ALA A 689 6.91 -7.26 -75.59
N ASP A 690 5.96 -7.34 -74.67
CA ASP A 690 4.70 -8.05 -74.89
C ASP A 690 3.76 -7.16 -75.71
N ALA A 691 3.31 -7.65 -76.87
CA ALA A 691 2.46 -6.89 -77.78
C ALA A 691 1.09 -6.54 -77.16
N ALA A 692 0.47 -7.47 -76.44
CA ALA A 692 -0.84 -7.25 -75.82
C ALA A 692 -0.76 -6.21 -74.69
N GLN A 693 0.33 -6.22 -73.92
CA GLN A 693 0.57 -5.22 -72.86
C GLN A 693 0.90 -3.84 -73.41
N LEU A 694 1.65 -3.78 -74.51
CA LEU A 694 1.91 -2.54 -75.22
C LEU A 694 0.61 -1.93 -75.74
N GLU A 695 -0.23 -2.73 -76.39
CA GLU A 695 -1.54 -2.30 -76.89
C GLU A 695 -2.45 -1.85 -75.73
N ALA A 696 -2.51 -2.61 -74.63
CA ALA A 696 -3.27 -2.23 -73.45
C ALA A 696 -2.77 -0.91 -72.82
N SER A 697 -1.46 -0.71 -72.78
CA SER A 697 -0.84 0.51 -72.26
C SER A 697 -1.20 1.72 -73.11
N ILE A 698 -1.07 1.61 -74.43
CA ILE A 698 -1.46 2.68 -75.36
C ILE A 698 -2.95 2.99 -75.20
N MET A 699 -3.82 1.99 -75.17
CA MET A 699 -5.26 2.16 -74.99
C MET A 699 -5.59 2.89 -73.68
N ASN A 700 -4.98 2.49 -72.56
CA ASN A 700 -5.19 3.13 -71.25
C ASN A 700 -4.80 4.61 -71.25
N LEU A 701 -3.66 4.94 -71.87
CA LEU A 701 -3.18 6.31 -71.97
C LEU A 701 -4.12 7.14 -72.88
N CYS A 702 -4.58 6.58 -73.99
CA CYS A 702 -5.53 7.23 -74.89
C CYS A 702 -6.89 7.48 -74.23
N ILE A 703 -7.42 6.53 -73.44
CA ILE A 703 -8.67 6.71 -72.67
C ILE A 703 -8.49 7.81 -71.61
N ASN A 704 -7.36 7.83 -70.91
CA ASN A 704 -7.08 8.88 -69.93
C ASN A 704 -6.99 10.27 -70.58
N ALA A 705 -6.34 10.36 -71.75
CA ALA A 705 -6.29 11.57 -72.55
C ALA A 705 -7.70 12.05 -72.97
N ARG A 706 -8.57 11.15 -73.48
CA ARG A 706 -9.97 11.48 -73.80
C ARG A 706 -10.71 12.03 -72.59
N ASP A 707 -10.58 11.37 -71.44
CA ASP A 707 -11.28 11.78 -70.23
C ASP A 707 -10.77 13.13 -69.69
N ALA A 708 -9.52 13.49 -70.00
CA ALA A 708 -8.94 14.81 -69.74
C ALA A 708 -9.40 15.88 -70.75
N MET A 709 -10.13 15.50 -71.81
CA MET A 709 -10.67 16.36 -72.87
C MET A 709 -12.20 16.23 -72.99
N PRO A 710 -12.99 16.55 -71.94
CA PRO A 710 -14.45 16.34 -71.95
C PRO A 710 -15.19 17.16 -73.01
N ALA A 711 -14.61 18.27 -73.49
CA ALA A 711 -15.17 19.10 -74.55
C ALA A 711 -14.70 18.71 -75.97
N GLY A 712 -13.94 17.62 -76.10
CA GLY A 712 -13.20 17.28 -77.32
C GLY A 712 -11.81 17.91 -77.34
N GLY A 713 -10.95 17.44 -78.25
CA GLY A 713 -9.56 17.88 -78.32
C GLY A 713 -8.72 17.11 -79.34
N ARG A 714 -7.39 17.23 -79.24
CA ARG A 714 -6.41 16.56 -80.10
C ARG A 714 -5.57 15.62 -79.27
N LEU A 715 -5.49 14.37 -79.73
CA LEU A 715 -4.58 13.36 -79.20
C LEU A 715 -3.57 12.99 -80.28
N THR A 716 -2.29 13.17 -80.00
CA THR A 716 -1.21 12.80 -80.93
C THR A 716 -0.41 11.63 -80.36
N ILE A 717 -0.26 10.58 -81.16
CA ILE A 717 0.65 9.46 -80.88
C ILE A 717 1.85 9.62 -81.80
N SER A 718 3.04 9.85 -81.22
CA SER A 718 4.28 9.98 -81.97
C SER A 718 5.31 8.94 -81.57
N THR A 719 6.17 8.57 -82.51
CA THR A 719 7.31 7.70 -82.23
C THR A 719 8.60 8.39 -82.61
N ALA A 720 9.67 8.11 -81.88
CA ALA A 720 10.99 8.70 -82.13
C ALA A 720 12.10 7.74 -81.67
N GLN A 721 13.31 8.00 -82.12
CA GLN A 721 14.52 7.46 -81.52
C GLN A 721 15.15 8.50 -80.58
N ASP A 722 15.46 8.11 -79.35
CA ASP A 722 16.21 8.94 -78.40
C ASP A 722 17.44 8.17 -77.90
N GLY A 723 18.60 8.50 -78.45
CA GLY A 723 19.83 7.73 -78.22
C GLY A 723 19.69 6.26 -78.67
N ASN A 724 19.75 5.33 -77.71
CA ASN A 724 19.59 3.89 -77.93
C ASN A 724 18.17 3.38 -77.59
N ASP A 725 17.27 4.27 -77.21
CA ASP A 725 15.90 3.93 -76.86
C ASP A 725 14.94 4.25 -78.00
N ALA A 726 13.92 3.42 -78.16
CA ALA A 726 12.74 3.69 -78.95
C ALA A 726 11.67 4.35 -78.06
N VAL A 727 11.13 5.48 -78.49
CA VAL A 727 10.20 6.29 -77.70
C VAL A 727 8.83 6.32 -78.33
N ILE A 728 7.79 6.09 -77.53
CA ILE A 728 6.38 6.31 -77.87
C ILE A 728 5.87 7.46 -77.01
N ARG A 729 5.36 8.52 -77.63
CA ARG A 729 4.76 9.65 -76.92
C ARG A 729 3.27 9.72 -77.22
N ILE A 730 2.47 9.91 -76.17
CA ILE A 730 1.03 10.14 -76.26
C ILE A 730 0.78 11.50 -75.63
N ALA A 731 0.38 12.46 -76.46
CA ALA A 731 0.20 13.86 -76.08
C ALA A 731 -1.25 14.29 -76.31
N ASP A 732 -1.89 14.80 -75.27
CA ASP A 732 -3.19 15.46 -75.32
C ASP A 732 -3.08 16.96 -75.03
N ASN A 733 -4.10 17.71 -75.43
CA ASN A 733 -4.28 19.12 -75.11
C ASN A 733 -5.45 19.35 -74.15
N GLY A 734 -5.65 18.42 -73.21
CA GLY A 734 -6.71 18.49 -72.21
C GLY A 734 -6.40 19.39 -71.03
N ILE A 735 -7.10 19.15 -69.91
CA ILE A 735 -7.01 19.96 -68.68
C ILE A 735 -5.66 19.88 -67.96
N GLY A 736 -4.82 18.89 -68.27
CA GLY A 736 -3.52 18.68 -67.63
C GLY A 736 -3.60 18.37 -66.12
N MET A 737 -2.43 18.42 -65.46
CA MET A 737 -2.25 18.11 -64.03
C MET A 737 -1.36 19.16 -63.36
N ASP A 738 -1.71 19.52 -62.12
CA ASP A 738 -0.81 20.28 -61.25
C ASP A 738 0.38 19.44 -60.77
N ALA A 739 1.35 20.08 -60.11
CA ALA A 739 2.59 19.42 -59.69
C ALA A 739 2.35 18.29 -58.68
N GLU A 740 1.35 18.43 -57.80
CA GLU A 740 1.02 17.43 -56.78
C GLU A 740 0.35 16.20 -57.41
N THR A 741 -0.64 16.42 -58.26
CA THR A 741 -1.34 15.38 -59.02
C THR A 741 -0.38 14.63 -59.93
N ARG A 742 0.53 15.33 -60.61
CA ARG A 742 1.55 14.73 -61.48
C ARG A 742 2.52 13.82 -60.71
N ALA A 743 2.89 14.21 -59.49
CA ALA A 743 3.77 13.38 -58.64
C ALA A 743 3.08 12.09 -58.17
N LYS A 744 1.77 12.15 -57.91
CA LYS A 744 0.95 11.00 -57.47
C LYS A 744 0.33 10.20 -58.62
N ALA A 745 0.47 10.65 -59.86
CA ALA A 745 -0.25 10.09 -61.03
C ALA A 745 0.03 8.60 -61.29
N PHE A 746 1.21 8.10 -60.91
CA PHE A 746 1.58 6.69 -61.03
C PHE A 746 1.26 5.86 -59.78
N GLU A 747 0.76 6.48 -58.71
CA GLU A 747 0.36 5.75 -57.50
C GLU A 747 -0.89 4.90 -57.79
N PRO A 748 -0.91 3.62 -57.38
CA PRO A 748 -2.08 2.77 -57.55
C PRO A 748 -3.33 3.36 -56.87
N PHE A 749 -4.46 3.35 -57.57
CA PHE A 749 -5.77 3.88 -57.15
C PHE A 749 -5.88 5.40 -57.05
N PHE A 750 -4.82 6.14 -57.40
CA PHE A 750 -4.89 7.58 -57.46
C PHE A 750 -5.77 8.02 -58.64
N THR A 751 -6.80 8.82 -58.38
CA THR A 751 -7.65 9.39 -59.41
C THR A 751 -8.20 10.75 -58.98
N THR A 752 -8.25 11.68 -59.93
CA THR A 752 -8.93 12.98 -59.78
C THR A 752 -10.41 12.92 -60.15
N LYS A 753 -10.91 11.74 -60.55
CA LYS A 753 -12.30 11.54 -61.01
C LYS A 753 -13.23 11.27 -59.81
N PRO A 754 -14.53 11.66 -59.89
CA PRO A 754 -15.52 11.35 -58.86
C PRO A 754 -15.63 9.85 -58.60
N PHE A 755 -16.00 9.49 -57.37
CA PHE A 755 -16.16 8.10 -56.93
C PHE A 755 -17.02 7.28 -57.92
N GLY A 756 -16.46 6.18 -58.42
CA GLY A 756 -17.11 5.29 -59.39
C GLY A 756 -16.87 5.60 -60.88
N LYS A 757 -16.17 6.70 -61.22
CA LYS A 757 -15.87 7.08 -62.62
C LYS A 757 -14.40 6.93 -63.05
N GLY A 758 -13.57 6.31 -62.21
CA GLY A 758 -12.18 6.00 -62.51
C GLY A 758 -11.63 4.96 -61.55
N SER A 759 -10.97 3.93 -62.08
CA SER A 759 -10.35 2.89 -61.26
C SER A 759 -9.08 3.37 -60.54
N GLY A 760 -8.44 4.43 -61.06
CA GLY A 760 -7.15 4.93 -60.57
C GLY A 760 -5.98 3.98 -60.84
N LEU A 761 -6.18 2.95 -61.67
CA LEU A 761 -5.22 1.85 -61.85
C LEU A 761 -4.54 1.85 -63.22
N GLY A 762 -5.06 2.64 -64.17
CA GLY A 762 -4.58 2.67 -65.55
C GLY A 762 -3.11 3.09 -65.66
N LEU A 763 -2.72 4.21 -65.05
CA LEU A 763 -1.34 4.72 -65.13
C LEU A 763 -0.34 3.83 -64.35
N SER A 764 -0.75 3.29 -63.19
CA SER A 764 0.10 2.40 -62.39
C SER A 764 0.41 1.09 -63.13
N MET A 765 -0.54 0.57 -63.92
CA MET A 765 -0.32 -0.60 -64.78
C MET A 765 0.71 -0.33 -65.87
N VAL A 766 0.59 0.83 -66.54
CA VAL A 766 1.56 1.23 -67.57
C VAL A 766 2.96 1.38 -66.95
N TYR A 767 3.05 1.98 -65.77
CA TYR A 767 4.32 2.09 -65.04
C TYR A 767 4.94 0.71 -64.75
N GLY A 768 4.13 -0.24 -64.25
CA GLY A 768 4.56 -1.62 -64.00
C GLY A 768 5.07 -2.33 -65.25
N PHE A 769 4.30 -2.25 -66.34
CA PHE A 769 4.68 -2.81 -67.65
C PHE A 769 6.00 -2.25 -68.17
N MET A 770 6.19 -0.92 -68.08
CA MET A 770 7.43 -0.27 -68.53
C MET A 770 8.64 -0.75 -67.73
N ARG A 771 8.51 -0.88 -66.40
CA ARG A 771 9.58 -1.42 -65.54
C ARG A 771 9.91 -2.86 -65.88
N GLN A 772 8.90 -3.72 -66.05
CA GLN A 772 9.09 -5.13 -66.38
C GLN A 772 9.70 -5.32 -67.79
N SER A 773 9.43 -4.40 -68.73
CA SER A 773 10.02 -4.40 -70.07
C SER A 773 11.43 -3.77 -70.13
N GLY A 774 12.02 -3.43 -68.98
CA GLY A 774 13.34 -2.77 -68.91
C GLY A 774 13.36 -1.33 -69.45
N GLY A 775 12.19 -0.71 -69.58
CA GLY A 775 12.02 0.66 -70.07
C GLY A 775 11.81 1.70 -68.97
N ARG A 776 11.66 2.96 -69.38
CA ARG A 776 11.31 4.09 -68.49
C ARG A 776 10.07 4.82 -69.00
N ILE A 777 9.35 5.45 -68.08
CA ILE A 777 8.17 6.27 -68.38
C ILE A 777 8.35 7.66 -67.80
N GLU A 778 7.96 8.67 -68.56
CA GLU A 778 7.99 10.07 -68.14
C GLU A 778 6.65 10.73 -68.39
N ILE A 779 6.27 11.64 -67.49
CA ILE A 779 5.04 12.42 -67.58
C ILE A 779 5.37 13.91 -67.53
N GLN A 780 4.89 14.63 -68.53
CA GLN A 780 4.99 16.08 -68.61
C GLN A 780 3.56 16.61 -68.68
N SER A 781 3.19 17.47 -67.73
CA SER A 781 1.86 18.05 -67.71
C SER A 781 1.87 19.35 -66.91
N GLU A 782 1.09 20.31 -67.40
CA GLU A 782 0.79 21.58 -66.76
C GLU A 782 -0.73 21.81 -66.85
N PRO A 783 -1.36 22.45 -65.85
CA PRO A 783 -2.79 22.78 -65.92
C PRO A 783 -3.13 23.58 -67.17
N ASP A 784 -4.19 23.20 -67.87
CA ASP A 784 -4.72 23.80 -69.11
C ASP A 784 -3.83 23.70 -70.37
N TYR A 785 -2.65 23.05 -70.28
CA TYR A 785 -1.77 22.78 -71.43
C TYR A 785 -1.78 21.31 -71.88
N GLY A 786 -2.47 20.43 -71.14
CA GLY A 786 -2.58 19.01 -71.43
C GLY A 786 -1.48 18.13 -70.82
N THR A 787 -1.44 16.88 -71.24
CA THR A 787 -0.52 15.87 -70.72
C THR A 787 0.22 15.17 -71.86
N THR A 788 1.54 14.99 -71.70
CA THR A 788 2.37 14.16 -72.57
C THR A 788 3.01 13.05 -71.74
N ILE A 789 2.75 11.80 -72.14
CA ILE A 789 3.35 10.61 -71.52
C ILE A 789 4.31 9.98 -72.53
N SER A 790 5.57 9.81 -72.14
CA SER A 790 6.63 9.23 -72.97
C SER A 790 7.06 7.87 -72.42
N LEU A 791 6.95 6.83 -73.25
CA LEU A 791 7.37 5.47 -72.97
C LEU A 791 8.68 5.19 -73.72
N PHE A 792 9.74 4.85 -73.01
CA PHE A 792 11.05 4.58 -73.58
C PHE A 792 11.40 3.11 -73.42
N PHE A 793 11.76 2.46 -74.52
CA PHE A 793 12.10 1.05 -74.59
C PHE A 793 13.52 0.87 -75.12
N PRO A 794 14.31 -0.07 -74.59
CA PRO A 794 15.58 -0.45 -75.19
C PRO A 794 15.36 -0.97 -76.62
N ARG A 795 16.04 -0.38 -77.61
CA ARG A 795 15.88 -0.75 -79.02
C ARG A 795 16.69 -2.02 -79.36
N LEU A 796 16.09 -2.91 -80.14
CA LEU A 796 16.76 -4.08 -80.72
C LEU A 796 17.55 -3.72 -81.98
N MET A 797 18.77 -4.25 -82.10
CA MET A 797 19.60 -4.14 -83.30
C MET A 797 19.14 -5.18 -84.35
N LEU A 798 19.15 -4.78 -85.63
CA LEU A 798 18.52 -5.47 -86.77
C LEU A 798 18.95 -6.94 -87.02
N ALA A 799 19.96 -7.48 -86.34
CA ALA A 799 20.42 -8.85 -86.53
C ALA A 799 19.49 -9.92 -85.90
N ASP A 800 18.65 -9.55 -84.93
CA ASP A 800 17.76 -10.49 -84.22
C ASP A 800 16.31 -10.48 -84.74
N ALA A 801 16.02 -9.71 -85.79
CA ALA A 801 14.69 -9.58 -86.37
C ALA A 801 14.45 -10.65 -87.46
N VAL A 802 14.39 -11.92 -87.09
CA VAL A 802 13.96 -12.97 -88.03
C VAL A 802 12.44 -12.98 -88.14
N ALA A 803 11.98 -13.01 -89.40
CA ALA A 803 10.61 -12.83 -89.85
C ALA A 803 9.60 -13.86 -89.29
N GLU A 804 8.38 -13.39 -89.03
CA GLU A 804 7.19 -14.25 -88.86
C GLU A 804 7.01 -15.15 -90.10
N PRO A 805 6.84 -16.48 -89.94
CA PRO A 805 6.52 -17.35 -91.08
C PRO A 805 5.09 -17.06 -91.60
N PRO A 806 4.85 -17.17 -92.92
CA PRO A 806 3.54 -16.92 -93.51
C PRO A 806 2.51 -17.98 -93.09
N ARG A 807 1.42 -17.52 -92.47
CA ARG A 807 0.31 -18.31 -91.90
C ARG A 807 -0.76 -18.69 -92.94
N THR A 808 -0.42 -19.57 -93.88
CA THR A 808 -1.39 -20.08 -94.90
C THR A 808 -1.25 -21.58 -95.20
N ALA A 809 -0.89 -22.41 -94.22
CA ALA A 809 -0.96 -23.87 -94.35
C ALA A 809 -2.33 -24.41 -93.90
N ALA A 810 -2.85 -25.44 -94.58
CA ALA A 810 -4.06 -26.14 -94.17
C ALA A 810 -3.82 -26.89 -92.85
N VAL A 811 -4.81 -26.88 -91.95
CA VAL A 811 -4.72 -27.54 -90.64
C VAL A 811 -4.58 -29.05 -90.84
N GLN A 812 -3.50 -29.64 -90.33
CA GLN A 812 -3.20 -31.06 -90.51
C GLN A 812 -3.90 -31.90 -89.42
N GLY A 813 -4.71 -32.86 -89.84
CA GLY A 813 -5.37 -33.83 -88.97
C GLY A 813 -4.52 -35.08 -88.69
N GLY A 814 -5.09 -36.02 -87.94
CA GLY A 814 -4.45 -37.30 -87.59
C GLY A 814 -5.45 -38.45 -87.48
N CYS A 815 -4.98 -39.63 -87.11
CA CYS A 815 -5.80 -40.82 -86.84
C CYS A 815 -5.51 -41.47 -85.47
N GLU A 816 -4.68 -40.80 -84.66
CA GLU A 816 -4.27 -41.21 -83.33
C GLU A 816 -5.44 -41.22 -82.33
N ARG A 817 -5.31 -42.03 -81.27
CA ARG A 817 -6.28 -42.13 -80.19
C ARG A 817 -5.90 -41.23 -79.03
N VAL A 818 -6.73 -40.23 -78.73
CA VAL A 818 -6.47 -39.19 -77.73
C VAL A 818 -7.43 -39.33 -76.56
N LEU A 819 -6.89 -39.33 -75.33
CA LEU A 819 -7.67 -39.21 -74.11
C LEU A 819 -7.79 -37.74 -73.72
N VAL A 820 -9.01 -37.20 -73.69
CA VAL A 820 -9.31 -35.81 -73.29
C VAL A 820 -9.79 -35.79 -71.85
N VAL A 821 -9.14 -35.00 -71.00
CA VAL A 821 -9.46 -34.86 -69.58
C VAL A 821 -9.76 -33.41 -69.26
N GLU A 822 -11.02 -33.11 -68.99
CA GLU A 822 -11.51 -31.75 -68.75
C GLU A 822 -12.76 -31.85 -67.88
N ASP A 823 -12.85 -31.07 -66.81
CA ASP A 823 -13.98 -31.10 -65.89
C ASP A 823 -15.18 -30.32 -66.42
N ASP A 824 -14.95 -29.18 -67.07
CA ASP A 824 -16.00 -28.40 -67.72
C ASP A 824 -16.57 -29.12 -68.95
N GLU A 825 -17.85 -29.46 -68.88
CA GLU A 825 -18.56 -30.20 -69.94
C GLU A 825 -18.55 -29.46 -71.28
N MET A 826 -18.69 -28.13 -71.29
CA MET A 826 -18.72 -27.35 -72.54
C MET A 826 -17.35 -27.29 -73.19
N VAL A 827 -16.28 -27.14 -72.40
CA VAL A 827 -14.90 -27.13 -72.92
C VAL A 827 -14.51 -28.54 -73.41
N ARG A 828 -14.91 -29.58 -72.68
CA ARG A 828 -14.67 -30.99 -73.05
C ARG A 828 -15.36 -31.36 -74.36
N ASP A 829 -16.60 -30.94 -74.54
CA ASP A 829 -17.38 -31.18 -75.77
C ASP A 829 -16.78 -30.41 -76.96
N PHE A 830 -16.33 -29.17 -76.74
CA PHE A 830 -15.64 -28.40 -77.77
C PHE A 830 -14.32 -29.05 -78.20
N ALA A 831 -13.46 -29.42 -77.24
CA ALA A 831 -12.17 -30.05 -77.52
C ALA A 831 -12.35 -31.40 -78.23
N SER A 832 -13.24 -32.26 -77.71
CA SER A 832 -13.52 -33.56 -78.32
C SER A 832 -14.12 -33.44 -79.72
N GLY A 833 -15.12 -32.57 -79.93
CA GLY A 833 -15.71 -32.32 -81.24
C GLY A 833 -14.68 -31.78 -82.25
N THR A 834 -13.81 -30.88 -81.81
CA THR A 834 -12.73 -30.35 -82.65
C THR A 834 -11.74 -31.44 -83.05
N LEU A 835 -11.30 -32.28 -82.12
CA LEU A 835 -10.37 -33.37 -82.40
C LEU A 835 -10.98 -34.45 -83.31
N VAL A 836 -12.25 -34.80 -83.11
CA VAL A 836 -12.98 -35.71 -84.01
C VAL A 836 -13.07 -35.12 -85.42
N SER A 837 -13.33 -33.81 -85.55
CA SER A 837 -13.37 -33.14 -86.86
C SER A 837 -12.01 -33.13 -87.59
N LEU A 838 -10.91 -33.29 -86.84
CA LEU A 838 -9.55 -33.39 -87.35
C LEU A 838 -9.12 -34.85 -87.61
N GLY A 839 -10.01 -35.82 -87.41
CA GLY A 839 -9.80 -37.24 -87.71
C GLY A 839 -9.33 -38.11 -86.54
N TYR A 840 -9.11 -37.53 -85.36
CA TYR A 840 -8.66 -38.27 -84.17
C TYR A 840 -9.77 -39.13 -83.56
N SER A 841 -9.38 -40.25 -82.95
CA SER A 841 -10.29 -41.07 -82.13
C SER A 841 -10.22 -40.59 -80.68
N VAL A 842 -11.32 -40.06 -80.14
CA VAL A 842 -11.32 -39.39 -78.83
C VAL A 842 -12.06 -40.21 -77.79
N THR A 843 -11.47 -40.34 -76.60
CA THR A 843 -12.15 -40.82 -75.39
C THR A 843 -12.08 -39.71 -74.34
N CYS A 844 -13.15 -39.49 -73.58
CA CYS A 844 -13.25 -38.38 -72.63
C CYS A 844 -13.29 -38.88 -71.19
N ALA A 845 -12.72 -38.10 -70.27
CA ALA A 845 -12.84 -38.26 -68.82
C ALA A 845 -13.12 -36.90 -68.17
N GLY A 846 -13.95 -36.88 -67.12
CA GLY A 846 -14.35 -35.65 -66.43
C GLY A 846 -13.41 -35.23 -65.29
N ASN A 847 -12.44 -36.06 -64.91
CA ASN A 847 -11.45 -35.74 -63.87
C ASN A 847 -10.23 -36.66 -63.96
N ALA A 848 -9.16 -36.31 -63.23
CA ALA A 848 -7.90 -37.04 -63.22
C ALA A 848 -8.03 -38.51 -62.76
N THR A 849 -8.89 -38.79 -61.77
CA THR A 849 -9.07 -40.15 -61.25
C THR A 849 -9.75 -41.07 -62.27
N GLU A 850 -10.74 -40.55 -62.98
CA GLU A 850 -11.40 -41.25 -64.09
C GLU A 850 -10.42 -41.48 -65.24
N ALA A 851 -9.62 -40.48 -65.60
CA ALA A 851 -8.62 -40.61 -66.67
C ALA A 851 -7.58 -41.71 -66.38
N LEU A 852 -7.02 -41.76 -65.18
CA LEU A 852 -6.09 -42.83 -64.78
C LEU A 852 -6.72 -44.22 -64.84
N ARG A 853 -7.99 -44.36 -64.47
CA ARG A 853 -8.73 -45.62 -64.60
C ARG A 853 -8.95 -45.99 -66.07
N THR A 854 -9.31 -45.02 -66.92
CA THR A 854 -9.53 -45.23 -68.35
C THR A 854 -8.24 -45.64 -69.07
N LEU A 855 -7.09 -45.09 -68.67
CA LEU A 855 -5.78 -45.53 -69.18
C LEU A 855 -5.51 -47.00 -68.86
N GLU A 856 -5.93 -47.50 -67.68
CA GLU A 856 -5.79 -48.91 -67.29
C GLU A 856 -6.77 -49.84 -68.00
N THR A 857 -8.02 -49.41 -68.24
CA THR A 857 -9.08 -50.27 -68.79
C THR A 857 -9.20 -50.25 -70.32
N ASP A 858 -8.95 -49.09 -70.94
CA ASP A 858 -9.28 -48.82 -72.36
C ASP A 858 -8.05 -48.46 -73.22
N GLY A 859 -6.83 -48.52 -72.66
CA GLY A 859 -5.59 -48.29 -73.40
C GLY A 859 -5.33 -49.31 -74.53
N PRO A 860 -4.36 -49.05 -75.43
CA PRO A 860 -3.41 -47.93 -75.43
C PRO A 860 -3.98 -46.64 -76.05
N PHE A 861 -3.45 -45.50 -75.60
CA PHE A 861 -3.67 -44.16 -76.16
C PHE A 861 -2.36 -43.62 -76.73
N ASP A 862 -2.44 -42.74 -77.71
CA ASP A 862 -1.28 -42.11 -78.35
C ASP A 862 -0.93 -40.74 -77.73
N LEU A 863 -1.88 -40.10 -77.05
CA LEU A 863 -1.74 -38.80 -76.38
C LEU A 863 -2.80 -38.63 -75.29
N VAL A 864 -2.43 -37.99 -74.18
CA VAL A 864 -3.39 -37.44 -73.21
C VAL A 864 -3.42 -35.91 -73.33
N PHE A 865 -4.59 -35.34 -73.57
CA PHE A 865 -4.84 -33.90 -73.53
C PHE A 865 -5.63 -33.57 -72.27
N SER A 866 -5.08 -32.76 -71.36
CA SER A 866 -5.69 -32.53 -70.04
C SER A 866 -5.65 -31.07 -69.62
N ASP A 867 -6.68 -30.60 -68.92
CA ASP A 867 -6.57 -29.35 -68.15
C ASP A 867 -5.64 -29.55 -66.94
N VAL A 868 -5.03 -28.45 -66.48
CA VAL A 868 -4.15 -28.43 -65.30
C VAL A 868 -4.96 -28.35 -64.02
N VAL A 869 -5.90 -27.41 -63.96
CA VAL A 869 -6.67 -27.12 -62.74
C VAL A 869 -8.00 -27.84 -62.85
N MET A 870 -8.10 -29.00 -62.21
CA MET A 870 -9.33 -29.78 -62.16
C MET A 870 -9.71 -30.08 -60.70
N PRO A 871 -11.01 -30.05 -60.36
CA PRO A 871 -11.48 -30.37 -59.02
C PRO A 871 -11.29 -31.86 -58.72
N GLY A 872 -10.68 -32.17 -57.57
CA GLY A 872 -10.45 -33.54 -57.13
C GLY A 872 -9.25 -33.69 -56.20
N PRO A 873 -8.96 -34.92 -55.74
CA PRO A 873 -7.80 -35.21 -54.89
C PRO A 873 -6.47 -35.17 -55.67
N ILE A 874 -6.52 -35.24 -57.00
CA ILE A 874 -5.39 -35.20 -57.93
C ILE A 874 -5.74 -34.18 -59.01
N ASP A 875 -4.86 -33.22 -59.25
CA ASP A 875 -4.99 -32.24 -60.33
C ASP A 875 -4.36 -32.75 -61.63
N GLY A 876 -4.51 -32.00 -62.73
CA GLY A 876 -3.98 -32.41 -64.03
C GLY A 876 -2.46 -32.49 -64.09
N ARG A 877 -1.76 -31.70 -63.25
CA ARG A 877 -0.29 -31.75 -63.16
C ARG A 877 0.17 -33.03 -62.50
N ALA A 878 -0.38 -33.35 -61.32
CA ALA A 878 -0.06 -34.57 -60.59
C ALA A 878 -0.43 -35.82 -61.41
N MET A 879 -1.54 -35.76 -62.17
CA MET A 879 -1.91 -36.81 -63.11
C MET A 879 -0.85 -36.99 -64.21
N ALA A 880 -0.37 -35.91 -64.83
CA ALA A 880 0.65 -35.97 -65.88
C ALA A 880 1.97 -36.55 -65.37
N ASP A 881 2.38 -36.18 -64.14
CA ASP A 881 3.57 -36.73 -63.50
C ASP A 881 3.38 -38.24 -63.19
N GLU A 882 2.20 -38.65 -62.76
CA GLU A 882 1.85 -40.06 -62.53
C GLU A 882 1.81 -40.89 -63.82
N ILE A 883 1.25 -40.34 -64.91
CA ILE A 883 1.28 -40.96 -66.24
C ILE A 883 2.72 -41.10 -66.72
N SER A 884 3.53 -40.05 -66.60
CA SER A 884 4.94 -40.07 -67.02
C SER A 884 5.77 -41.10 -66.24
N ALA A 885 5.44 -41.34 -64.97
CA ALA A 885 6.09 -42.36 -64.14
C ALA A 885 5.69 -43.79 -64.53
N ARG A 886 4.43 -44.00 -64.97
CA ARG A 886 3.89 -45.32 -65.34
C ARG A 886 4.17 -45.69 -66.80
N ASP A 887 4.03 -44.73 -67.71
CA ASP A 887 4.29 -44.86 -69.15
C ASP A 887 5.07 -43.63 -69.66
N PRO A 888 6.42 -43.68 -69.63
CA PRO A 888 7.27 -42.58 -70.08
C PRO A 888 7.15 -42.24 -71.57
N ASN A 889 6.54 -43.11 -72.37
CA ASN A 889 6.41 -42.92 -73.82
C ASN A 889 5.08 -42.27 -74.23
N LEU A 890 4.09 -42.24 -73.33
CA LEU A 890 2.81 -41.58 -73.57
C LEU A 890 2.95 -40.07 -73.39
N PRO A 891 2.86 -39.25 -74.46
CA PRO A 891 2.89 -37.82 -74.31
C PRO A 891 1.64 -37.28 -73.60
N VAL A 892 1.84 -36.29 -72.73
CA VAL A 892 0.76 -35.55 -72.06
C VAL A 892 0.86 -34.07 -72.47
N LEU A 893 -0.15 -33.57 -73.15
CA LEU A 893 -0.31 -32.17 -73.50
C LEU A 893 -1.26 -31.51 -72.49
N LEU A 894 -0.74 -30.60 -71.69
CA LEU A 894 -1.54 -29.85 -70.73
C LEU A 894 -2.12 -28.59 -71.35
N THR A 895 -3.32 -28.20 -70.91
CA THR A 895 -3.88 -26.87 -71.12
C THR A 895 -4.02 -26.13 -69.79
N THR A 896 -3.84 -24.81 -69.80
CA THR A 896 -3.91 -23.98 -68.59
C THR A 896 -4.34 -22.56 -68.92
N GLY A 897 -4.84 -21.83 -67.93
CA GLY A 897 -5.03 -20.39 -68.03
C GLY A 897 -3.69 -19.64 -68.21
N TYR A 898 -3.76 -18.41 -68.74
CA TYR A 898 -2.56 -17.60 -69.03
C TYR A 898 -1.57 -17.39 -67.88
N ALA A 899 -1.99 -17.55 -66.61
CA ALA A 899 -1.18 -17.22 -65.43
C ALA A 899 -0.07 -18.24 -65.11
N ASP A 900 -0.22 -19.52 -65.50
CA ASP A 900 0.60 -20.63 -64.98
C ASP A 900 1.53 -21.29 -66.03
N ILE A 901 1.65 -20.69 -67.22
CA ILE A 901 2.36 -21.33 -68.36
C ILE A 901 3.86 -21.49 -68.10
N GLU A 902 4.53 -20.51 -67.50
CA GLU A 902 5.98 -20.58 -67.25
C GLU A 902 6.35 -21.46 -66.04
N SER A 903 5.56 -21.41 -64.95
CA SER A 903 5.80 -22.24 -63.75
C SER A 903 5.66 -23.74 -64.08
N ILE A 904 4.71 -24.09 -64.94
CA ILE A 904 4.44 -25.45 -65.38
C ILE A 904 5.35 -25.84 -66.55
N GLY A 905 5.62 -24.92 -67.48
CA GLY A 905 6.41 -25.17 -68.69
C GLY A 905 7.88 -25.50 -68.42
N ALA A 906 8.47 -24.96 -67.35
CA ALA A 906 9.88 -25.25 -66.98
C ALA A 906 10.12 -26.69 -66.51
N THR A 907 9.06 -27.39 -66.08
CA THR A 907 9.12 -28.74 -65.49
C THR A 907 8.41 -29.79 -66.35
N MET A 908 7.86 -29.41 -67.50
CA MET A 908 7.14 -30.30 -68.41
C MET A 908 7.99 -30.69 -69.62
N ARG A 909 7.72 -31.89 -70.16
CA ARG A 909 8.32 -32.37 -71.41
C ARG A 909 7.80 -31.62 -72.65
N PHE A 910 6.57 -31.14 -72.61
CA PHE A 910 5.91 -30.42 -73.70
C PHE A 910 5.33 -29.09 -73.22
N ARG A 911 5.34 -28.07 -74.08
CA ARG A 911 4.84 -26.73 -73.71
C ARG A 911 3.31 -26.78 -73.53
N PRO A 912 2.75 -26.30 -72.40
CA PRO A 912 1.31 -26.23 -72.20
C PRO A 912 0.60 -25.30 -73.20
N LEU A 913 -0.66 -25.62 -73.54
CA LEU A 913 -1.54 -24.82 -74.41
C LEU A 913 -2.36 -23.82 -73.60
N ALA A 914 -2.27 -22.54 -73.94
CA ALA A 914 -2.95 -21.44 -73.22
C ALA A 914 -4.45 -21.33 -73.54
N LYS A 915 -5.32 -21.30 -72.52
CA LYS A 915 -6.74 -20.95 -72.64
C LYS A 915 -6.93 -19.42 -72.68
N PRO A 916 -7.78 -18.87 -73.59
CA PRO A 916 -8.54 -19.55 -74.62
C PRO A 916 -7.71 -19.82 -75.89
N TYR A 917 -7.88 -21.01 -76.46
CA TYR A 917 -7.20 -21.47 -77.67
C TYR A 917 -8.17 -21.66 -78.85
N THR A 918 -7.65 -21.53 -80.07
CA THR A 918 -8.40 -21.72 -81.31
C THR A 918 -8.31 -23.15 -81.87
N ARG A 919 -9.16 -23.51 -82.85
CA ARG A 919 -9.14 -24.85 -83.48
C ARG A 919 -7.77 -25.16 -84.08
N ARG A 920 -7.14 -24.15 -84.71
CA ARG A 920 -5.81 -24.27 -85.31
C ARG A 920 -4.72 -24.44 -84.25
N GLN A 921 -4.74 -23.64 -83.18
CA GLN A 921 -3.76 -23.74 -82.10
C GLN A 921 -3.78 -25.12 -81.42
N LEU A 922 -4.98 -25.67 -81.21
CA LEU A 922 -5.13 -27.03 -80.69
C LEU A 922 -4.53 -28.07 -81.65
N ALA A 923 -4.85 -27.97 -82.94
CA ALA A 923 -4.34 -28.90 -83.96
C ALA A 923 -2.80 -28.88 -84.07
N ASP A 924 -2.22 -27.68 -84.12
CA ASP A 924 -0.77 -27.48 -84.22
C ASP A 924 -0.06 -28.06 -82.98
N ALA A 925 -0.56 -27.73 -81.77
CA ALA A 925 0.02 -28.22 -80.51
C ALA A 925 -0.07 -29.75 -80.37
N LEU A 926 -1.17 -30.37 -80.82
CA LEU A 926 -1.30 -31.82 -80.83
C LEU A 926 -0.30 -32.47 -81.78
N ARG A 927 -0.16 -31.96 -83.01
CA ARG A 927 0.79 -32.52 -83.98
C ARG A 927 2.22 -32.38 -83.51
N GLU A 928 2.61 -31.19 -83.05
CA GLU A 928 3.94 -30.96 -82.50
C GLU A 928 4.27 -31.96 -81.37
N THR A 929 3.30 -32.22 -80.49
CA THR A 929 3.49 -33.14 -79.35
C THR A 929 3.62 -34.60 -79.80
N ILE A 930 2.75 -35.06 -80.72
CA ILE A 930 2.77 -36.43 -81.25
C ILE A 930 4.01 -36.69 -82.12
N ASP A 931 4.40 -35.72 -82.95
CA ASP A 931 5.56 -35.85 -83.82
C ASP A 931 6.87 -35.79 -83.02
N ALA A 932 6.93 -34.94 -81.98
CA ALA A 932 8.06 -34.89 -81.07
C ALA A 932 8.19 -36.15 -80.20
N SER A 933 7.08 -36.80 -79.81
CA SER A 933 7.14 -38.06 -79.06
C SER A 933 7.66 -39.21 -79.93
N ARG A 934 7.31 -39.23 -81.23
CA ARG A 934 7.76 -40.22 -82.21
C ARG A 934 9.22 -40.07 -82.63
N ASN A 935 9.74 -38.84 -82.71
CA ASN A 935 11.15 -38.57 -83.05
C ASN A 935 12.14 -38.86 -81.91
N ASN A 936 11.66 -39.11 -80.69
CA ASN A 936 12.47 -39.44 -79.51
C ASN A 936 12.46 -40.96 -79.18
N GLN A 937 11.84 -41.78 -80.02
CA GLN A 937 12.03 -43.24 -80.09
C GLN A 937 13.19 -43.56 -81.04
#